data_AF-A0A9N8NDE8-F1
#
_entry.id   AF-A0A9N8NDE8-F1
#
_cell.length_a   1.000
_cell.length_b   1.000
_cell.length_c   1.000
_cell.angle_alpha   90.00
_cell.angle_beta   90.00
_cell.angle_gamma   90.00
#
_symmetry.space_group_name_H-M   'P 1'
#
loop_
_entity.id
_entity.type
_entity.pdbx_description
1 polymer ?
#
loop_
_entity_poly.entity_id
_entity_poly.type
_entity_poly.pdbx_seq_one_letter_code
_entity_poly.pdbx_strand_id
1 'polypeptide(L)'
;MPIHSPNCPNPTGCRTKGKVKELAERVRKVYLQRPNDEEARRRAQVAAQYYHNFHRSCPTPSLQPLHPLKTTIPVEEKDVVLNLPTEIYMNIIGCVGDQIDAGSSPHRSEATKTLLSLARTCKLFQYISEEHIYSLLPFRGIAEKVWQFHFSITIEPRRASLVRSLYIRWDEENENRQSLIDTVQACPNLHSLALKWMEARRVLGYWRRILRDDGKRMRELFQSCPKVKTFRFSGYPSNPYSFPNIHEASFYSHITELETDAGSLWAHTALMSYDFSNVTTLHLGQAFHEATACYMPYTIPRLIYQNITRLRNLDISVRRVDLITLNDACIAWGPTLQRLCLRIPDYDDNYRFGELIRHLPFLEEFLVLMKTRLKQDLISNITTSSWLTTPRLRTVVLGDTAPHAMSKLSDLQGEPIDQALEYLIDTLHPTLETLYLGYHQPVRRSLLQHLKKAKNLRRLRLYLEEDAKQEDIDGLSECTKLDRFRSGEMGGSLTYPSLIAGELIEVQQWEGAMASDETTPLLPSKGEGKKSNWLRNVCHVENRILLAGFLITLAFSFTQVPLFYVFHLMSCDSFYDSHPPYDGPGDRCSRDEIASMTATQFSILGMSTTFCGTLNLFLAGWIAKRFGPRAALLMQIFIPAIRVVTQILGVLTGKREGMLIIQMTQLITIFGGPSGYILVINIIAGEVVEPLRRTAVFGRLQGAIMLGQGIGYLTGGMLGDIDIKAPFGTSFCCFILSGIYAWSALPYISPESMSSGGRPATGFLTPLKVLMPQKLRLADGKTKKHLGVIFLCAGIFLGVLATDYAPLLIQMYATAAFSFTQGDNGWLMSEFAIMRSFFLIFLFPRIITWGRSWYVNSRTTSSDEVDETITQHIPTTAGEFDATVGEQADHEPYQAVNSNKEDEGVRFDLVFLRWSLVVDGLLTTVSGFATQRWHIYLAAFLLPFGSGSAPAAKGCITQMCPDSQRADALNAVTLVENIARLATQGLFGLIFATLAQAGKAYATFFCNANGGENEEQPGDQDNEPLLNERE
;
A
#
# COMPACT_ATOMS: atom_id res chain seq x y z
N MET A 1 -29.28 -26.53 -13.53
CA MET A 1 -28.43 -27.73 -13.46
C MET A 1 -27.04 -27.38 -13.97
N PRO A 2 -25.95 -27.60 -13.21
CA PRO A 2 -24.61 -27.42 -13.74
C PRO A 2 -24.34 -28.52 -14.76
N ILE A 3 -23.92 -28.13 -15.96
CA ILE A 3 -23.58 -29.04 -17.06
C ILE A 3 -22.24 -29.71 -16.73
N HIS A 4 -22.28 -30.71 -15.85
CA HIS A 4 -21.20 -31.68 -15.73
C HIS A 4 -21.63 -32.92 -16.52
N SER A 5 -21.41 -32.88 -17.83
CA SER A 5 -21.32 -34.13 -18.58
C SER A 5 -19.91 -34.69 -18.34
N PRO A 6 -19.77 -35.85 -17.67
CA PRO A 6 -18.47 -36.42 -17.31
C PRO A 6 -17.62 -36.83 -18.54
N ASN A 7 -18.15 -36.69 -19.76
CA ASN A 7 -17.46 -37.00 -21.02
C ASN A 7 -17.14 -35.76 -21.90
N CYS A 8 -17.20 -34.51 -21.38
CA CYS A 8 -16.79 -33.31 -22.16
C CYS A 8 -15.25 -33.34 -22.34
N PRO A 9 -14.69 -33.44 -23.56
CA PRO A 9 -13.24 -33.46 -23.78
C PRO A 9 -12.56 -32.13 -23.44
N ASN A 10 -13.32 -31.04 -23.22
CA ASN A 10 -12.81 -29.76 -22.76
C ASN A 10 -13.72 -29.08 -21.70
N PRO A 11 -13.61 -29.41 -20.40
CA PRO A 11 -14.54 -29.00 -19.35
C PRO A 11 -14.56 -27.48 -19.07
N THR A 12 -13.44 -26.80 -19.28
CA THR A 12 -13.22 -25.35 -19.10
C THR A 12 -13.90 -24.54 -20.20
N GLY A 13 -13.72 -24.91 -21.48
CA GLY A 13 -14.51 -24.39 -22.59
C GLY A 13 -16.02 -24.60 -22.42
N CYS A 14 -16.45 -25.78 -21.94
CA CYS A 14 -17.85 -26.09 -21.64
C CYS A 14 -18.40 -25.13 -20.54
N ARG A 15 -17.60 -24.77 -19.52
CA ARG A 15 -17.95 -23.80 -18.47
C ARG A 15 -18.06 -22.36 -19.00
N THR A 16 -17.11 -21.92 -19.83
CA THR A 16 -17.11 -20.56 -20.41
C THR A 16 -18.31 -20.33 -21.33
N LYS A 17 -18.75 -21.35 -22.08
CA LYS A 17 -19.97 -21.28 -22.90
C LYS A 17 -21.22 -20.97 -22.07
N GLY A 18 -21.28 -21.44 -20.81
CA GLY A 18 -22.32 -21.06 -19.87
C GLY A 18 -22.35 -19.56 -19.54
N LYS A 19 -21.18 -18.93 -19.36
CA LYS A 19 -21.07 -17.47 -19.13
C LYS A 19 -21.47 -16.66 -20.38
N VAL A 20 -21.12 -17.14 -21.57
CA VAL A 20 -21.56 -16.54 -22.85
C VAL A 20 -23.08 -16.61 -23.00
N LYS A 21 -23.69 -17.73 -22.59
CA LYS A 21 -25.16 -17.89 -22.58
C LYS A 21 -25.83 -16.80 -21.75
N GLU A 22 -25.35 -16.59 -20.53
CA GLU A 22 -25.92 -15.61 -19.60
C GLU A 22 -25.88 -14.19 -20.17
N LEU A 23 -24.74 -13.80 -20.78
CA LEU A 23 -24.62 -12.50 -21.44
C LEU A 23 -25.55 -12.36 -22.65
N ALA A 24 -25.65 -13.39 -23.49
CA ALA A 24 -26.58 -13.39 -24.61
C ALA A 24 -28.04 -13.29 -24.15
N GLU A 25 -28.41 -13.93 -23.03
CA GLU A 25 -29.74 -13.80 -22.41
C GLU A 25 -29.99 -12.40 -21.85
N ARG A 26 -28.98 -11.74 -21.26
CA ARG A 26 -29.09 -10.34 -20.79
C ARG A 26 -29.34 -9.37 -21.95
N VAL A 27 -28.59 -9.47 -23.05
CA VAL A 27 -28.85 -8.65 -24.27
C VAL A 27 -30.22 -8.99 -24.85
N ARG A 28 -30.58 -10.28 -24.84
CA ARG A 28 -31.93 -10.87 -24.95
C ARG A 28 -33.02 -10.00 -24.30
N LYS A 29 -32.85 -9.81 -23.00
CA LYS A 29 -33.81 -9.16 -22.11
C LYS A 29 -33.92 -7.66 -22.36
N VAL A 30 -32.82 -6.98 -22.70
CA VAL A 30 -32.85 -5.55 -23.05
C VAL A 30 -33.70 -5.31 -24.30
N TYR A 31 -33.59 -6.15 -25.32
CA TYR A 31 -34.47 -6.08 -26.50
C TYR A 31 -35.94 -6.31 -26.14
N LEU A 32 -36.25 -7.26 -25.25
CA LEU A 32 -37.63 -7.47 -24.77
C LEU A 32 -38.21 -6.26 -24.04
N GLN A 33 -37.38 -5.48 -23.35
CA GLN A 33 -37.78 -4.24 -22.68
C GLN A 33 -37.92 -3.06 -23.65
N ARG A 34 -37.20 -3.07 -24.78
CA ARG A 34 -37.19 -2.03 -25.80
C ARG A 34 -37.39 -2.63 -27.21
N PRO A 35 -38.58 -3.17 -27.53
CA PRO A 35 -38.81 -3.88 -28.78
C PRO A 35 -38.72 -2.98 -30.03
N ASN A 36 -38.88 -1.67 -29.85
CA ASN A 36 -38.82 -0.66 -30.92
C ASN A 36 -37.39 -0.15 -31.20
N ASP A 37 -36.39 -0.53 -30.38
CA ASP A 37 -34.98 -0.16 -30.59
C ASP A 37 -34.33 -1.15 -31.58
N GLU A 38 -34.12 -0.70 -32.82
CA GLU A 38 -33.52 -1.49 -33.91
C GLU A 38 -32.10 -1.96 -33.57
N GLU A 39 -31.34 -1.15 -32.83
CA GLU A 39 -29.98 -1.46 -32.42
C GLU A 39 -29.98 -2.51 -31.29
N ALA A 40 -30.92 -2.42 -30.33
CA ALA A 40 -31.12 -3.47 -29.34
C ALA A 40 -31.50 -4.82 -29.98
N ARG A 41 -32.34 -4.79 -31.02
CA ARG A 41 -32.70 -5.99 -31.81
C ARG A 41 -31.47 -6.60 -32.50
N ARG A 42 -30.67 -5.77 -33.17
CA ARG A 42 -29.43 -6.20 -33.85
C ARG A 42 -28.45 -6.85 -32.86
N ARG A 43 -28.18 -6.19 -31.73
CA ARG A 43 -27.29 -6.69 -30.67
C ARG A 43 -27.76 -8.03 -30.11
N ALA A 44 -29.07 -8.20 -29.90
CA ALA A 44 -29.67 -9.46 -29.44
C ALA A 44 -29.48 -10.61 -30.44
N GLN A 45 -29.65 -10.36 -31.74
CA GLN A 45 -29.43 -11.37 -32.79
C GLN A 45 -27.97 -11.78 -32.86
N VAL A 46 -27.06 -10.81 -32.88
CA VAL A 46 -25.61 -11.04 -32.94
C VAL A 46 -25.12 -11.80 -31.70
N ALA A 47 -25.58 -11.43 -30.50
CA ALA A 47 -25.23 -12.12 -29.27
C ALA A 47 -25.71 -13.58 -29.26
N ALA A 48 -26.92 -13.85 -29.79
CA ALA A 48 -27.42 -15.21 -29.95
C ALA A 48 -26.56 -15.99 -30.94
N GLN A 49 -26.23 -15.44 -32.10
CA GLN A 49 -25.39 -16.09 -33.11
C GLN A 49 -23.98 -16.40 -32.56
N TYR A 50 -23.39 -15.47 -31.81
CA TYR A 50 -22.12 -15.67 -31.13
C TYR A 50 -22.15 -16.85 -30.16
N TYR A 51 -23.19 -16.93 -29.31
CA TYR A 51 -23.37 -18.05 -28.37
C TYR A 51 -23.47 -19.41 -29.07
N HIS A 52 -24.20 -19.51 -30.18
CA HIS A 52 -24.32 -20.76 -30.94
C HIS A 52 -22.99 -21.18 -31.58
N ASN A 53 -22.19 -20.21 -32.02
CA ASN A 53 -20.88 -20.47 -32.63
C ASN A 53 -19.77 -20.73 -31.60
N PHE A 54 -19.94 -20.31 -30.35
CA PHE A 54 -18.94 -20.45 -29.29
C PHE A 54 -18.77 -21.91 -28.87
N HIS A 55 -17.56 -22.47 -29.08
CA HIS A 55 -17.21 -23.88 -28.81
C HIS A 55 -18.30 -24.88 -29.27
N ARG A 56 -18.37 -25.12 -30.59
CA ARG A 56 -19.34 -26.03 -31.22
C ARG A 56 -19.30 -27.48 -30.69
N SER A 57 -18.16 -27.91 -30.14
CA SER A 57 -17.98 -29.24 -29.54
C SER A 57 -18.68 -29.42 -28.18
N CYS A 58 -19.15 -28.34 -27.54
CA CYS A 58 -19.83 -28.38 -26.25
C CYS A 58 -21.36 -28.43 -26.43
N PRO A 59 -22.12 -29.10 -25.55
CA PRO A 59 -23.59 -29.04 -25.56
C PRO A 59 -24.08 -27.60 -25.61
N THR A 60 -25.07 -27.29 -26.45
CA THR A 60 -25.62 -25.93 -26.60
C THR A 60 -27.05 -25.91 -26.06
N PRO A 61 -27.26 -25.60 -24.76
CA PRO A 61 -28.60 -25.40 -24.22
C PRO A 61 -29.38 -24.36 -25.01
N SER A 62 -30.69 -24.56 -25.16
CA SER A 62 -31.57 -23.54 -25.74
C SER A 62 -31.53 -22.25 -24.90
N LEU A 63 -31.50 -21.11 -25.60
CA LEU A 63 -31.72 -19.81 -24.98
C LEU A 63 -33.19 -19.71 -24.56
N GLN A 64 -33.47 -18.97 -23.49
CA GLN A 64 -34.85 -18.77 -23.03
C GLN A 64 -35.76 -18.21 -24.17
N PRO A 65 -37.00 -18.71 -24.28
CA PRO A 65 -37.98 -18.19 -25.24
C PRO A 65 -38.22 -16.70 -25.00
N LEU A 66 -38.27 -15.90 -26.08
CA LEU A 66 -38.63 -14.49 -26.04
C LEU A 66 -40.15 -14.39 -25.82
N HIS A 67 -40.62 -14.43 -24.58
CA HIS A 67 -42.00 -14.05 -24.26
C HIS A 67 -42.08 -12.53 -24.06
N PRO A 68 -43.00 -11.82 -24.74
CA PRO A 68 -43.19 -10.40 -24.48
C PRO A 68 -43.64 -10.20 -23.03
N LEU A 69 -42.91 -9.37 -22.28
CA LEU A 69 -43.36 -8.90 -20.96
C LEU A 69 -44.63 -8.06 -21.18
N LYS A 70 -45.73 -8.42 -20.49
CA LYS A 70 -47.03 -7.72 -20.54
C LYS A 70 -47.00 -6.30 -19.93
N THR A 71 -45.86 -5.87 -19.41
CA THR A 71 -45.65 -4.54 -18.86
C THR A 71 -44.66 -3.78 -19.73
N THR A 72 -45.19 -3.03 -20.70
CA THR A 72 -44.50 -1.87 -21.25
C THR A 72 -44.41 -0.83 -20.15
N ILE A 73 -43.31 -0.82 -19.41
CA ILE A 73 -42.94 0.32 -18.56
C ILE A 73 -42.61 1.46 -19.53
N PRO A 74 -43.27 2.64 -19.45
CA PRO A 74 -42.83 3.80 -20.20
C PRO A 74 -41.45 4.16 -19.65
N VAL A 75 -40.41 3.89 -20.43
CA VAL A 75 -39.09 4.46 -20.15
C VAL A 75 -39.18 5.90 -20.63
N GLU A 76 -39.40 6.84 -19.70
CA GLU A 76 -39.06 8.23 -19.96
C GLU A 76 -37.57 8.26 -20.34
N GLU A 77 -37.30 8.53 -21.60
CA GLU A 77 -35.98 8.97 -22.03
C GLU A 77 -35.81 10.35 -21.41
N LYS A 78 -35.33 10.39 -20.15
CA LYS A 78 -34.81 11.64 -19.57
C LYS A 78 -33.61 12.00 -20.43
N ASP A 79 -33.88 12.78 -21.48
CA ASP A 79 -32.86 13.50 -22.22
C ASP A 79 -32.07 14.29 -21.17
N VAL A 80 -30.88 13.78 -20.84
CA VAL A 80 -29.94 14.53 -20.00
C VAL A 80 -29.65 15.80 -20.78
N VAL A 81 -30.22 16.92 -20.32
CA VAL A 81 -30.00 18.23 -20.94
C VAL A 81 -28.52 18.55 -20.76
N LEU A 82 -27.76 18.30 -21.82
CA LEU A 82 -26.33 18.62 -21.88
C LEU A 82 -26.22 20.13 -22.03
N ASN A 83 -25.91 20.81 -20.91
CA ASN A 83 -25.85 22.27 -20.84
C ASN A 83 -24.66 22.89 -21.61
N LEU A 84 -23.74 22.06 -22.13
CA LEU A 84 -22.54 22.51 -22.84
C LEU A 84 -22.47 21.92 -24.26
N PRO A 85 -21.86 22.62 -25.22
CA PRO A 85 -21.53 22.06 -26.54
C PRO A 85 -20.69 20.78 -26.44
N THR A 86 -20.85 19.88 -27.41
CA THR A 86 -20.18 18.56 -27.42
C THR A 86 -18.65 18.69 -27.43
N GLU A 87 -18.13 19.74 -28.05
CA GLU A 87 -16.70 20.06 -28.13
C GLU A 87 -16.09 20.30 -26.74
N ILE A 88 -16.85 20.90 -25.82
CA ILE A 88 -16.39 21.13 -24.45
C ILE A 88 -16.29 19.81 -23.69
N TYR A 89 -17.26 18.91 -23.87
CA TYR A 89 -17.20 17.57 -23.29
C TYR A 89 -16.05 16.74 -23.87
N MET A 90 -15.77 16.85 -25.17
CA MET A 90 -14.60 16.22 -25.79
C MET A 90 -13.29 16.70 -25.18
N ASN A 91 -13.15 18.01 -24.92
CA ASN A 91 -11.95 18.54 -24.27
C ASN A 91 -11.82 18.08 -22.81
N ILE A 92 -12.91 18.12 -22.03
CA ILE A 92 -12.87 17.69 -20.62
C ILE A 92 -12.51 16.21 -20.50
N ILE A 93 -13.17 15.35 -21.29
CA ILE A 93 -12.91 13.91 -21.29
C ILE A 93 -11.52 13.63 -21.90
N GLY A 94 -11.12 14.41 -22.90
CA GLY A 94 -9.78 14.40 -23.49
C GLY A 94 -8.68 14.61 -22.45
N CYS A 95 -8.83 15.59 -21.55
CA CYS A 95 -7.88 15.80 -20.45
C CYS A 95 -7.76 14.59 -19.51
N VAL A 96 -8.85 13.85 -19.29
CA VAL A 96 -8.82 12.59 -18.51
C VAL A 96 -8.12 11.48 -19.31
N GLY A 97 -8.31 11.47 -20.63
CA GLY A 97 -7.57 10.62 -21.56
C GLY A 97 -6.07 10.88 -21.55
N ASP A 98 -5.64 12.14 -21.62
CA ASP A 98 -4.23 12.54 -21.62
C ASP A 98 -3.50 12.13 -20.33
N GLN A 99 -4.21 12.09 -19.18
CA GLN A 99 -3.68 11.58 -17.93
C GLN A 99 -3.37 10.07 -17.95
N ILE A 100 -3.95 9.31 -18.88
CA ILE A 100 -3.63 7.88 -19.10
C ILE A 100 -2.32 7.73 -19.87
N ASP A 101 -2.00 8.69 -20.74
CA ASP A 101 -0.77 8.71 -21.54
C ASP A 101 0.47 9.12 -20.73
N ALA A 102 0.29 9.90 -19.66
CA ALA A 102 1.38 10.51 -18.88
C ALA A 102 2.02 9.66 -17.74
N GLY A 103 1.92 8.32 -17.75
CA GLY A 103 2.89 7.49 -17.01
C GLY A 103 2.40 6.40 -16.03
N SER A 104 3.37 5.66 -15.50
CA SER A 104 3.23 4.51 -14.60
C SER A 104 3.01 4.91 -13.13
N SER A 105 1.76 4.94 -12.67
CA SER A 105 1.37 5.15 -11.26
C SER A 105 -0.16 4.99 -11.08
N PRO A 106 -0.70 4.77 -9.85
CA PRO A 106 -2.12 4.69 -9.50
C PRO A 106 -3.11 5.62 -10.23
N HIS A 107 -2.66 6.78 -10.72
CA HIS A 107 -3.46 7.68 -11.56
C HIS A 107 -4.01 7.03 -12.84
N ARG A 108 -3.26 6.10 -13.46
CA ARG A 108 -3.74 5.33 -14.62
C ARG A 108 -4.95 4.45 -14.27
N SER A 109 -4.98 3.88 -13.06
CA SER A 109 -6.13 3.13 -12.56
C SER A 109 -7.33 4.04 -12.34
N GLU A 110 -7.10 5.25 -11.82
CA GLU A 110 -8.19 6.17 -11.52
C GLU A 110 -8.79 6.83 -12.77
N ALA A 111 -7.97 7.32 -13.70
CA ALA A 111 -8.43 7.86 -14.98
C ALA A 111 -9.16 6.79 -15.82
N THR A 112 -8.62 5.55 -15.88
CA THR A 112 -9.29 4.43 -16.56
C THR A 112 -10.67 4.12 -15.94
N LYS A 113 -10.76 4.06 -14.61
CA LYS A 113 -12.04 3.86 -13.91
C LYS A 113 -13.01 5.01 -14.17
N THR A 114 -12.52 6.25 -14.27
CA THR A 114 -13.34 7.43 -14.56
C THR A 114 -13.90 7.38 -15.97
N LEU A 115 -13.08 7.08 -16.99
CA LEU A 115 -13.57 6.88 -18.37
C LEU A 115 -14.56 5.72 -18.45
N LEU A 116 -14.33 4.61 -17.75
CA LEU A 116 -15.28 3.49 -17.70
C LEU A 116 -16.61 3.86 -17.03
N SER A 117 -16.59 4.76 -16.04
CA SER A 117 -17.80 5.30 -15.41
C SER A 117 -18.55 6.21 -16.38
N LEU A 118 -17.85 7.17 -17.00
CA LEU A 118 -18.41 8.07 -18.03
C LEU A 118 -18.99 7.30 -19.21
N ALA A 119 -18.37 6.19 -19.62
CA ALA A 119 -18.89 5.36 -20.68
C ALA A 119 -20.22 4.64 -20.34
N ARG A 120 -20.61 4.61 -19.06
CA ARG A 120 -21.85 3.99 -18.58
C ARG A 120 -22.98 5.00 -18.31
N THR A 121 -22.71 6.30 -18.33
CA THR A 121 -23.71 7.32 -17.95
C THR A 121 -24.68 7.64 -19.08
N CYS A 122 -24.18 7.95 -20.27
CA CYS A 122 -25.00 8.28 -21.43
C CYS A 122 -24.30 7.90 -22.74
N LYS A 123 -25.07 7.84 -23.83
CA LYS A 123 -24.57 7.44 -25.14
C LYS A 123 -23.46 8.37 -25.65
N LEU A 124 -23.57 9.68 -25.43
CA LEU A 124 -22.55 10.65 -25.84
C LEU A 124 -21.22 10.43 -25.12
N PHE A 125 -21.23 10.33 -23.79
CA PHE A 125 -20.01 10.10 -23.02
C PHE A 125 -19.43 8.71 -23.25
N GLN A 126 -20.28 7.72 -23.54
CA GLN A 126 -19.85 6.43 -24.08
C GLN A 126 -19.08 6.61 -25.39
N TYR A 127 -19.59 7.40 -26.35
CA TYR A 127 -18.90 7.60 -27.63
C TYR A 127 -17.48 8.18 -27.45
N ILE A 128 -17.36 9.23 -26.64
CA ILE A 128 -16.11 9.97 -26.39
C ILE A 128 -15.15 9.14 -25.51
N SER A 129 -15.64 8.55 -24.42
CA SER A 129 -14.79 7.81 -23.47
C SER A 129 -14.28 6.50 -24.05
N GLU A 130 -15.09 5.78 -24.83
CA GLU A 130 -14.65 4.55 -25.50
C GLU A 130 -13.49 4.80 -26.48
N GLU A 131 -13.41 5.98 -27.10
CA GLU A 131 -12.28 6.32 -27.98
C GLU A 131 -10.96 6.27 -27.20
N HIS A 132 -10.89 6.89 -26.02
CA HIS A 132 -9.72 6.84 -25.15
C HIS A 132 -9.50 5.45 -24.53
N ILE A 133 -10.57 4.74 -24.13
CA ILE A 133 -10.47 3.41 -23.53
C ILE A 133 -9.87 2.39 -24.51
N TYR A 134 -10.36 2.34 -25.76
CA TYR A 134 -9.92 1.35 -26.73
C TYR A 134 -8.65 1.75 -27.49
N SER A 135 -8.29 3.04 -27.52
CA SER A 135 -7.04 3.50 -28.15
C SER A 135 -5.81 3.38 -27.24
N LEU A 136 -5.93 3.62 -25.93
CA LEU A 136 -4.80 3.77 -25.01
C LEU A 136 -4.53 2.56 -24.09
N LEU A 137 -5.53 1.70 -23.85
CA LEU A 137 -5.36 0.53 -22.99
C LEU A 137 -4.95 -0.70 -23.83
N PRO A 138 -3.73 -1.23 -23.68
CA PRO A 138 -3.39 -2.51 -24.28
C PRO A 138 -4.29 -3.56 -23.63
N PHE A 139 -5.21 -4.13 -24.41
CA PHE A 139 -5.98 -5.30 -23.99
C PHE A 139 -4.99 -6.39 -23.57
N ARG A 140 -4.92 -6.76 -22.28
CA ARG A 140 -3.86 -7.62 -21.72
C ARG A 140 -4.05 -9.13 -21.97
N GLY A 141 -5.01 -9.55 -22.80
CA GLY A 141 -5.05 -10.92 -23.32
C GLY A 141 -5.04 -12.05 -22.28
N ILE A 142 -5.55 -11.84 -21.07
CA ILE A 142 -5.67 -12.90 -20.06
C ILE A 142 -6.83 -13.81 -20.48
N ALA A 143 -6.62 -15.13 -20.52
CA ALA A 143 -7.51 -16.12 -21.14
C ALA A 143 -9.00 -15.99 -20.76
N GLU A 144 -9.32 -15.63 -19.51
CA GLU A 144 -10.71 -15.47 -19.07
C GLU A 144 -11.41 -14.19 -19.61
N LYS A 145 -10.65 -13.21 -20.12
CA LYS A 145 -11.15 -11.92 -20.65
C LYS A 145 -11.13 -11.82 -22.18
N VAL A 146 -10.45 -12.73 -22.88
CA VAL A 146 -10.35 -12.76 -24.36
C VAL A 146 -11.73 -12.86 -25.01
N TRP A 147 -12.53 -13.83 -24.60
CA TRP A 147 -13.86 -14.02 -25.17
C TRP A 147 -14.83 -12.88 -24.81
N GLN A 148 -14.64 -12.21 -23.66
CA GLN A 148 -15.46 -11.06 -23.26
C GLN A 148 -15.19 -9.86 -24.16
N PHE A 149 -13.92 -9.61 -24.47
CA PHE A 149 -13.52 -8.56 -25.40
C PHE A 149 -14.01 -8.86 -26.81
N HIS A 150 -13.82 -10.09 -27.29
CA HIS A 150 -14.32 -10.53 -28.60
C HIS A 150 -15.85 -10.39 -28.70
N PHE A 151 -16.59 -10.80 -27.65
CA PHE A 151 -18.03 -10.61 -27.56
C PHE A 151 -18.43 -9.12 -27.60
N SER A 152 -17.70 -8.25 -26.89
CA SER A 152 -17.94 -6.80 -26.86
C SER A 152 -17.79 -6.16 -28.25
N ILE A 153 -16.70 -6.46 -28.96
CA ILE A 153 -16.46 -5.91 -30.31
C ILE A 153 -17.36 -6.55 -31.37
N THR A 154 -17.81 -7.79 -31.17
CA THR A 154 -18.76 -8.44 -32.08
C THR A 154 -20.15 -7.82 -31.94
N ILE A 155 -20.58 -7.52 -30.71
CA ILE A 155 -21.85 -6.84 -30.47
C ILE A 155 -21.81 -5.40 -30.97
N GLU A 156 -20.72 -4.68 -30.74
CA GLU A 156 -20.56 -3.27 -31.12
C GLU A 156 -19.31 -3.09 -32.00
N PRO A 157 -19.43 -3.25 -33.34
CA PRO A 157 -18.30 -3.22 -34.27
C PRO A 157 -17.50 -1.92 -34.25
N ARG A 158 -18.13 -0.78 -33.88
CA ARG A 158 -17.43 0.50 -33.72
C ARG A 158 -16.21 0.38 -32.81
N ARG A 159 -16.34 -0.36 -31.71
CA ARG A 159 -15.26 -0.54 -30.72
C ARG A 159 -14.02 -1.15 -31.35
N ALA A 160 -14.19 -2.08 -32.29
CA ALA A 160 -13.09 -2.73 -32.98
C ALA A 160 -12.26 -1.75 -33.82
N SER A 161 -12.91 -0.73 -34.40
CA SER A 161 -12.24 0.32 -35.19
C SER A 161 -11.40 1.29 -34.35
N LEU A 162 -11.66 1.37 -33.04
CA LEU A 162 -10.93 2.22 -32.09
C LEU A 162 -9.65 1.57 -31.56
N VAL A 163 -9.51 0.25 -31.70
CA VAL A 163 -8.39 -0.52 -31.16
C VAL A 163 -7.12 -0.28 -31.97
N ARG A 164 -6.11 0.32 -31.34
CA ARG A 164 -4.80 0.62 -31.96
C ARG A 164 -3.66 -0.27 -31.47
N SER A 165 -3.74 -0.78 -30.24
CA SER A 165 -2.74 -1.65 -29.63
C SER A 165 -3.37 -2.87 -28.95
N LEU A 166 -2.78 -4.05 -29.13
CA LEU A 166 -3.22 -5.29 -28.48
C LEU A 166 -2.04 -6.00 -27.80
N TYR A 167 -2.29 -6.54 -26.61
CA TYR A 167 -1.36 -7.44 -25.92
C TYR A 167 -1.94 -8.85 -25.83
N ILE A 168 -1.30 -9.80 -26.47
CA ILE A 168 -1.75 -11.18 -26.57
C ILE A 168 -0.79 -12.06 -25.78
N ARG A 169 -1.30 -12.69 -24.73
CA ARG A 169 -0.61 -13.80 -24.09
C ARG A 169 -0.95 -15.08 -24.85
N TRP A 170 0.06 -15.83 -25.25
CA TRP A 170 -0.07 -17.09 -25.99
C TRP A 170 0.35 -18.25 -25.08
N ASP A 171 -0.64 -18.98 -24.56
CA ASP A 171 -0.43 -20.10 -23.63
C ASP A 171 -1.37 -21.29 -23.92
N GLU A 172 -1.24 -22.38 -23.15
CA GLU A 172 -2.14 -23.54 -23.21
C GLU A 172 -3.53 -23.26 -22.61
N GLU A 173 -3.66 -22.25 -21.74
CA GLU A 173 -4.91 -21.86 -21.08
C GLU A 173 -5.84 -21.06 -22.00
N ASN A 174 -5.29 -20.46 -23.06
CA ASN A 174 -6.05 -19.88 -24.18
C ASN A 174 -6.62 -20.99 -25.07
N GLU A 175 -7.64 -21.67 -24.56
CA GLU A 175 -8.25 -22.86 -25.18
C GLU A 175 -8.93 -22.60 -26.54
N ASN A 176 -9.15 -21.34 -26.92
CA ASN A 176 -9.67 -20.95 -28.23
C ASN A 176 -8.77 -19.93 -28.95
N ARG A 177 -7.60 -20.38 -29.41
CA ARG A 177 -6.67 -19.56 -30.21
C ARG A 177 -7.31 -18.99 -31.49
N GLN A 178 -8.36 -19.62 -32.01
CA GLN A 178 -9.12 -19.08 -33.14
C GLN A 178 -9.83 -17.78 -32.75
N SER A 179 -10.41 -17.69 -31.54
CA SER A 179 -11.03 -16.46 -31.06
C SER A 179 -10.04 -15.29 -30.95
N LEU A 180 -8.76 -15.56 -30.69
CA LEU A 180 -7.72 -14.53 -30.72
C LEU A 180 -7.48 -14.01 -32.13
N ILE A 181 -7.41 -14.92 -33.12
CA ILE A 181 -7.26 -14.57 -34.53
C ILE A 181 -8.49 -13.77 -35.00
N ASP A 182 -9.69 -14.26 -34.71
CA ASP A 182 -10.95 -13.58 -35.05
C ASP A 182 -11.02 -12.18 -34.42
N THR A 183 -10.52 -12.02 -33.18
CA THR A 183 -10.43 -10.72 -32.50
C THR A 183 -9.49 -9.77 -33.23
N VAL A 184 -8.32 -10.24 -33.68
CA VAL A 184 -7.36 -9.42 -34.43
C VAL A 184 -7.93 -9.05 -35.80
N GLN A 185 -8.58 -10.00 -36.49
CA GLN A 185 -9.24 -9.75 -37.78
C GLN A 185 -10.34 -8.70 -37.68
N ALA A 186 -11.06 -8.65 -36.55
CA ALA A 186 -12.09 -7.66 -36.30
C ALA A 186 -11.55 -6.23 -36.10
N CYS A 187 -10.25 -6.05 -35.85
CA CYS A 187 -9.62 -4.76 -35.51
C CYS A 187 -8.84 -4.15 -36.71
N PRO A 188 -9.47 -3.35 -37.59
CA PRO A 188 -8.88 -2.89 -38.86
C PRO A 188 -7.80 -1.80 -38.72
N ASN A 189 -7.67 -1.17 -37.54
CA ASN A 189 -6.76 -0.05 -37.26
C ASN A 189 -5.65 -0.44 -36.27
N LEU A 190 -5.35 -1.73 -36.16
CA LEU A 190 -4.29 -2.23 -35.29
C LEU A 190 -2.91 -1.82 -35.83
N HIS A 191 -2.19 -1.01 -35.06
CA HIS A 191 -0.85 -0.51 -35.39
C HIS A 191 0.25 -1.08 -34.48
N SER A 192 -0.11 -1.50 -33.26
CA SER A 192 0.81 -2.05 -32.27
C SER A 192 0.34 -3.43 -31.80
N LEU A 193 1.24 -4.42 -31.82
CA LEU A 193 0.95 -5.78 -31.38
C LEU A 193 2.05 -6.25 -30.43
N ALA A 194 1.67 -6.59 -29.21
CA ALA A 194 2.54 -7.22 -28.22
C ALA A 194 2.14 -8.68 -28.03
N LEU A 195 3.09 -9.61 -28.11
CA LEU A 195 2.86 -11.04 -27.96
C LEU A 195 3.78 -11.59 -26.87
N LYS A 196 3.20 -12.30 -25.90
CA LYS A 196 3.93 -13.00 -24.84
C LYS A 196 3.76 -14.51 -25.00
N TRP A 197 4.83 -15.21 -25.34
CA TRP A 197 4.88 -16.67 -25.43
C TRP A 197 5.11 -17.31 -24.06
N MET A 198 4.27 -18.30 -23.71
CA MET A 198 4.42 -19.10 -22.49
C MET A 198 4.58 -20.58 -22.87
N GLU A 199 5.56 -21.27 -22.28
CA GLU A 199 5.81 -22.68 -22.56
C GLU A 199 4.68 -23.59 -22.05
N ALA A 200 4.35 -24.62 -22.83
CA ALA A 200 3.37 -25.64 -22.51
C ALA A 200 3.82 -26.51 -21.33
N ARG A 201 2.92 -26.91 -20.42
CA ARG A 201 3.30 -27.70 -19.21
C ARG A 201 3.28 -29.22 -19.42
N ARG A 202 3.03 -29.72 -20.65
CA ARG A 202 2.68 -31.14 -20.89
C ARG A 202 3.85 -32.03 -21.38
N VAL A 203 3.77 -33.32 -21.04
CA VAL A 203 4.80 -34.38 -21.16
C VAL A 203 5.39 -34.58 -22.58
N LEU A 204 6.69 -34.94 -22.62
CA LEU A 204 7.67 -35.10 -23.72
C LEU A 204 7.27 -35.81 -25.04
N GLY A 205 6.02 -36.20 -25.29
CA GLY A 205 5.62 -36.98 -26.48
C GLY A 205 4.86 -36.24 -27.60
N TYR A 206 4.09 -35.18 -27.28
CA TYR A 206 3.15 -34.54 -28.22
C TYR A 206 3.62 -33.19 -28.79
N TRP A 207 4.82 -32.74 -28.41
CA TRP A 207 5.34 -31.40 -28.66
C TRP A 207 5.41 -30.98 -30.13
N ARG A 208 5.93 -31.84 -31.03
CA ARG A 208 6.11 -31.48 -32.45
C ARG A 208 4.80 -31.18 -33.18
N ARG A 209 3.71 -31.88 -32.83
CA ARG A 209 2.40 -31.66 -33.47
C ARG A 209 1.75 -30.38 -32.98
N ILE A 210 1.84 -30.10 -31.68
CA ILE A 210 1.30 -28.89 -31.05
C ILE A 210 2.03 -27.65 -31.57
N LEU A 211 3.37 -27.67 -31.60
CA LEU A 211 4.17 -26.57 -32.16
C LEU A 211 3.87 -26.33 -33.64
N ARG A 212 3.65 -27.39 -34.44
CA ARG A 212 3.24 -27.21 -35.84
C ARG A 212 1.89 -26.50 -35.96
N ASP A 213 0.92 -26.86 -35.14
CA ASP A 213 -0.40 -26.22 -35.13
C ASP A 213 -0.31 -24.77 -34.63
N ASP A 214 0.46 -24.51 -33.57
CA ASP A 214 0.69 -23.16 -33.06
C ASP A 214 1.40 -22.27 -34.08
N GLY A 215 2.41 -22.79 -34.79
CA GLY A 215 3.08 -22.06 -35.87
C GLY A 215 2.15 -21.70 -37.01
N LYS A 216 1.20 -22.59 -37.35
CA LYS A 216 0.18 -22.30 -38.37
C LYS A 216 -0.76 -21.19 -37.90
N ARG A 217 -1.27 -21.26 -36.66
CA ARG A 217 -2.18 -20.26 -36.10
C ARG A 217 -1.53 -18.90 -35.87
N MET A 218 -0.26 -18.87 -35.46
CA MET A 218 0.50 -17.62 -35.34
C MET A 218 0.74 -16.98 -36.69
N ARG A 219 0.97 -17.77 -37.74
CA ARG A 219 1.04 -17.26 -39.11
C ARG A 219 -0.29 -16.61 -39.52
N GLU A 220 -1.40 -17.30 -39.29
CA GLU A 220 -2.74 -16.77 -39.55
C GLU A 220 -3.00 -15.47 -38.76
N LEU A 221 -2.52 -15.39 -37.51
CA LEU A 221 -2.57 -14.17 -36.70
C LEU A 221 -1.81 -13.01 -37.36
N PHE A 222 -0.57 -13.23 -37.80
CA PHE A 222 0.26 -12.19 -38.42
C PHE A 222 -0.28 -11.74 -39.78
N GLN A 223 -0.83 -12.66 -40.57
CA GLN A 223 -1.53 -12.31 -41.81
C GLN A 223 -2.78 -11.45 -41.56
N SER A 224 -3.39 -11.57 -40.37
CA SER A 224 -4.60 -10.84 -40.00
C SER A 224 -4.33 -9.39 -39.57
N CYS A 225 -3.08 -8.95 -39.44
CA CYS A 225 -2.74 -7.61 -38.95
C CYS A 225 -1.67 -6.88 -39.82
N PRO A 226 -1.96 -6.62 -41.11
CA PRO A 226 -0.98 -6.08 -42.06
C PRO A 226 -0.56 -4.62 -41.80
N LYS A 227 -1.29 -3.86 -40.96
CA LYS A 227 -0.98 -2.45 -40.65
C LYS A 227 -0.12 -2.25 -39.40
N VAL A 228 0.31 -3.34 -38.76
CA VAL A 228 1.12 -3.30 -37.55
C VAL A 228 2.52 -2.79 -37.89
N LYS A 229 2.93 -1.73 -37.22
CA LYS A 229 4.24 -1.09 -37.34
C LYS A 229 5.10 -1.29 -36.08
N THR A 230 4.46 -1.39 -34.91
CA THR A 230 5.12 -1.63 -33.64
C THR A 230 4.86 -3.07 -33.21
N PHE A 231 5.91 -3.89 -33.13
CA PHE A 231 5.82 -5.28 -32.72
C PHE A 231 6.68 -5.54 -31.49
N ARG A 232 6.09 -6.21 -30.50
CA ARG A 232 6.72 -6.50 -29.22
C ARG A 232 6.58 -7.98 -28.93
N PHE A 233 7.68 -8.68 -28.72
CA PHE A 233 7.69 -10.11 -28.46
C PHE A 233 8.41 -10.41 -27.15
N SER A 234 7.79 -11.18 -26.27
CA SER A 234 8.43 -11.63 -25.03
C SER A 234 8.19 -13.12 -24.80
N GLY A 235 9.17 -13.82 -24.22
CA GLY A 235 9.05 -15.24 -23.90
C GLY A 235 10.38 -15.97 -23.94
N TYR A 236 10.69 -16.69 -22.87
CA TYR A 236 11.89 -17.50 -22.74
C TYR A 236 11.50 -18.98 -22.65
N PRO A 237 11.57 -19.74 -23.75
CA PRO A 237 11.37 -21.18 -23.68
C PRO A 237 12.55 -21.84 -22.94
N SER A 238 12.27 -22.74 -21.99
CA SER A 238 13.32 -23.50 -21.30
C SER A 238 14.06 -24.46 -22.24
N ASN A 239 13.44 -24.82 -23.37
CA ASN A 239 14.01 -25.65 -24.42
C ASN A 239 14.00 -24.95 -25.79
N PRO A 240 15.13 -24.80 -26.50
CA PRO A 240 15.17 -24.18 -27.83
C PRO A 240 14.34 -24.93 -28.89
N TYR A 241 13.95 -26.18 -28.67
CA TYR A 241 13.06 -26.91 -29.59
C TYR A 241 11.56 -26.68 -29.31
N SER A 242 11.21 -25.78 -28.39
CA SER A 242 9.83 -25.54 -27.94
C SER A 242 9.15 -24.29 -28.53
N PHE A 243 9.73 -23.71 -29.59
CA PHE A 243 9.10 -22.60 -30.33
C PHE A 243 8.75 -23.01 -31.77
N PRO A 244 7.59 -22.60 -32.31
CA PRO A 244 7.21 -22.91 -33.68
C PRO A 244 7.96 -22.07 -34.71
N ASN A 245 8.41 -22.67 -35.81
CA ASN A 245 8.92 -21.89 -36.96
C ASN A 245 7.77 -21.12 -37.64
N ILE A 246 7.74 -19.80 -37.43
CA ILE A 246 6.77 -18.90 -38.07
C ILE A 246 7.43 -18.32 -39.33
N HIS A 247 6.83 -18.60 -40.48
CA HIS A 247 7.27 -18.06 -41.77
C HIS A 247 6.24 -17.07 -42.29
N GLU A 248 6.44 -15.78 -42.00
CA GLU A 248 5.60 -14.69 -42.49
C GLU A 248 6.43 -13.44 -42.79
N ALA A 249 7.23 -13.50 -43.87
CA ALA A 249 8.11 -12.40 -44.27
C ALA A 249 7.35 -11.09 -44.54
N SER A 250 6.11 -11.20 -45.05
CA SER A 250 5.25 -10.05 -45.37
C SER A 250 4.92 -9.20 -44.14
N PHE A 251 4.79 -9.83 -42.98
CA PHE A 251 4.51 -9.13 -41.73
C PHE A 251 5.74 -8.36 -41.24
N TYR A 252 6.92 -9.02 -41.24
CA TYR A 252 8.15 -8.44 -40.72
C TYR A 252 8.64 -7.22 -41.52
N SER A 253 8.44 -7.20 -42.83
CA SER A 253 8.88 -6.09 -43.69
C SER A 253 8.18 -4.75 -43.40
N HIS A 254 7.02 -4.75 -42.72
CA HIS A 254 6.25 -3.53 -42.41
C HIS A 254 6.56 -2.96 -41.02
N ILE A 255 7.34 -3.68 -40.20
CA ILE A 255 7.65 -3.28 -38.83
C ILE A 255 8.67 -2.14 -38.84
N THR A 256 8.36 -1.06 -38.12
CA THR A 256 9.23 0.09 -37.90
C THR A 256 9.80 0.13 -36.48
N GLU A 257 9.08 -0.45 -35.51
CA GLU A 257 9.52 -0.52 -34.11
C GLU A 257 9.43 -1.95 -33.64
N LEU A 258 10.55 -2.48 -33.14
CA LEU A 258 10.66 -3.85 -32.69
C LEU A 258 11.19 -3.88 -31.25
N GLU A 259 10.47 -4.58 -30.38
CA GLU A 259 10.92 -4.87 -29.02
C GLU A 259 10.92 -6.37 -28.78
N THR A 260 12.04 -6.91 -28.31
CA THR A 260 12.15 -8.34 -28.06
C THR A 260 13.13 -8.68 -26.96
N ASP A 261 12.96 -9.85 -26.34
CA ASP A 261 13.96 -10.39 -25.43
C ASP A 261 15.22 -10.81 -26.23
N ALA A 262 16.40 -10.35 -25.82
CA ALA A 262 17.72 -10.68 -26.37
C ALA A 262 17.99 -12.19 -26.35
N GLY A 263 17.50 -12.90 -25.33
CA GLY A 263 17.57 -14.35 -25.23
C GLY A 263 16.46 -15.11 -25.96
N SER A 264 15.53 -14.43 -26.63
CA SER A 264 14.42 -15.08 -27.34
C SER A 264 14.95 -15.84 -28.54
N LEU A 265 14.71 -17.15 -28.56
CA LEU A 265 15.04 -17.97 -29.71
C LEU A 265 14.30 -17.49 -30.96
N TRP A 266 13.03 -17.10 -30.83
CA TRP A 266 12.26 -16.54 -31.93
C TRP A 266 12.99 -15.33 -32.51
N ALA A 267 13.39 -14.37 -31.67
CA ALA A 267 14.06 -13.15 -32.10
C ALA A 267 15.33 -13.46 -32.87
N HIS A 268 16.13 -14.40 -32.34
CA HIS A 268 17.34 -14.85 -32.99
C HIS A 268 17.05 -15.44 -34.39
N THR A 269 16.11 -16.38 -34.49
CA THR A 269 15.73 -16.96 -35.79
C THR A 269 15.11 -15.96 -36.75
N ALA A 270 14.22 -15.09 -36.27
CA ALA A 270 13.48 -14.14 -37.11
C ALA A 270 14.41 -13.05 -37.64
N LEU A 271 15.18 -12.39 -36.76
CA LEU A 271 16.10 -11.32 -37.13
C LEU A 271 17.22 -11.81 -38.07
N MET A 272 17.60 -13.08 -37.98
CA MET A 272 18.57 -13.69 -38.90
C MET A 272 17.98 -14.05 -40.26
N SER A 273 16.70 -14.41 -40.32
CA SER A 273 16.10 -15.05 -41.51
C SER A 273 15.22 -14.12 -42.34
N TYR A 274 14.77 -12.98 -41.81
CA TYR A 274 13.84 -12.07 -42.47
C TYR A 274 14.37 -10.63 -42.55
N ASP A 275 13.80 -9.88 -43.49
CA ASP A 275 14.11 -8.47 -43.71
C ASP A 275 13.42 -7.58 -42.66
N PHE A 276 14.22 -6.76 -41.98
CA PHE A 276 13.80 -5.76 -41.00
C PHE A 276 14.36 -4.36 -41.35
N SER A 277 14.62 -4.11 -42.64
CA SER A 277 15.24 -2.87 -43.13
C SER A 277 14.46 -1.59 -42.80
N ASN A 278 13.14 -1.69 -42.59
CA ASN A 278 12.28 -0.57 -42.20
C ASN A 278 12.30 -0.26 -40.70
N VAL A 279 12.93 -1.10 -39.87
CA VAL A 279 13.02 -0.88 -38.42
C VAL A 279 13.90 0.33 -38.12
N THR A 280 13.30 1.34 -37.48
CA THR A 280 13.97 2.55 -36.99
C THR A 280 14.22 2.50 -35.49
N THR A 281 13.46 1.71 -34.74
CA THR A 281 13.59 1.59 -33.28
C THR A 281 13.69 0.12 -32.89
N LEU A 282 14.77 -0.26 -32.21
CA LEU A 282 15.03 -1.62 -31.74
C LEU A 282 15.29 -1.64 -30.24
N HIS A 283 14.50 -2.41 -29.50
CA HIS A 283 14.66 -2.66 -28.07
C HIS A 283 14.98 -4.15 -27.84
N LEU A 284 16.12 -4.44 -27.22
CA LEU A 284 16.59 -5.78 -26.88
C LEU A 284 16.68 -5.93 -25.35
N GLY A 285 15.66 -6.52 -24.73
CA GLY A 285 15.57 -6.69 -23.28
C GLY A 285 15.98 -8.08 -22.77
N GLN A 286 16.23 -8.27 -21.49
CA GLN A 286 16.37 -9.60 -20.90
C GLN A 286 15.34 -9.74 -19.77
N ALA A 287 14.50 -10.78 -19.81
CA ALA A 287 13.60 -11.09 -18.71
C ALA A 287 14.44 -11.43 -17.46
N PHE A 288 14.36 -10.61 -16.41
CA PHE A 288 15.08 -10.80 -15.14
C PHE A 288 14.46 -11.91 -14.26
N HIS A 289 14.06 -13.03 -14.86
CA HIS A 289 13.56 -14.19 -14.14
C HIS A 289 14.43 -15.42 -14.45
N GLU A 290 14.87 -16.05 -13.35
CA GLU A 290 15.53 -17.36 -13.24
C GLU A 290 17.07 -17.43 -13.34
N ALA A 291 17.60 -18.23 -12.42
CA ALA A 291 19.00 -18.39 -12.01
C ALA A 291 19.93 -19.05 -13.05
N THR A 292 19.52 -19.13 -14.32
CA THR A 292 20.18 -19.95 -15.36
C THR A 292 20.79 -19.16 -16.52
N ALA A 293 20.46 -17.87 -16.71
CA ALA A 293 21.16 -17.02 -17.70
C ALA A 293 22.49 -16.47 -17.15
N CYS A 294 23.20 -17.30 -16.39
CA CYS A 294 24.44 -16.94 -15.73
C CYS A 294 25.64 -17.11 -16.67
N TYR A 295 26.44 -16.05 -16.76
CA TYR A 295 27.86 -15.97 -17.18
C TYR A 295 28.23 -15.56 -18.62
N MET A 296 27.40 -15.71 -19.65
CA MET A 296 27.80 -15.35 -21.03
C MET A 296 27.31 -13.97 -21.49
N PRO A 297 28.17 -13.13 -22.11
CA PRO A 297 27.76 -11.85 -22.68
C PRO A 297 26.82 -12.08 -23.88
N TYR A 298 25.80 -11.24 -24.01
CA TYR A 298 24.92 -11.26 -25.18
C TYR A 298 25.72 -10.81 -26.40
N THR A 299 25.82 -11.68 -27.39
CA THR A 299 26.42 -11.37 -28.69
C THR A 299 25.33 -10.85 -29.62
N ILE A 300 25.60 -9.78 -30.36
CA ILE A 300 24.71 -9.31 -31.43
C ILE A 300 25.12 -10.04 -32.71
N PRO A 301 24.31 -10.98 -33.22
CA PRO A 301 24.68 -11.72 -34.42
C PRO A 301 24.83 -10.81 -35.63
N ARG A 302 25.83 -11.12 -36.47
CA ARG A 302 26.18 -10.33 -37.66
C ARG A 302 25.01 -10.04 -38.59
N LEU A 303 24.14 -11.02 -38.78
CA LEU A 303 22.98 -10.91 -39.66
C LEU A 303 21.98 -9.85 -39.19
N ILE A 304 21.90 -9.55 -37.88
CA ILE A 304 20.93 -8.57 -37.35
C ILE A 304 21.27 -7.16 -37.83
N TYR A 305 22.52 -6.72 -37.66
CA TYR A 305 22.94 -5.39 -38.11
C TYR A 305 23.17 -5.30 -39.63
N GLN A 306 23.12 -6.42 -40.34
CA GLN A 306 23.04 -6.45 -41.81
C GLN A 306 21.60 -6.31 -42.31
N ASN A 307 20.63 -6.94 -41.64
CA ASN A 307 19.23 -6.92 -42.03
C ASN A 307 18.51 -5.62 -41.62
N ILE A 308 18.96 -4.95 -40.55
CA ILE A 308 18.43 -3.67 -40.10
C ILE A 308 19.39 -2.57 -40.55
N THR A 309 18.99 -1.72 -41.50
CA THR A 309 19.87 -0.72 -42.11
C THR A 309 19.51 0.73 -41.78
N ARG A 310 18.30 0.99 -41.25
CA ARG A 310 17.77 2.34 -41.00
C ARG A 310 17.57 2.66 -39.51
N LEU A 311 18.31 1.96 -38.64
CA LEU A 311 18.12 2.07 -37.20
C LEU A 311 18.50 3.47 -36.70
N ARG A 312 17.56 4.12 -36.00
CA ARG A 312 17.74 5.42 -35.34
C ARG A 312 17.87 5.28 -33.84
N ASN A 313 17.08 4.39 -33.24
CA ASN A 313 17.00 4.22 -31.79
C ASN A 313 17.35 2.79 -31.41
N LEU A 314 18.38 2.61 -30.59
CA LEU A 314 18.79 1.31 -30.06
C LEU A 314 18.74 1.34 -28.53
N ASP A 315 17.95 0.45 -27.93
CA ASP A 315 17.95 0.19 -26.49
C ASP A 315 18.34 -1.27 -26.25
N ILE A 316 19.38 -1.49 -25.47
CA ILE A 316 19.83 -2.83 -25.07
C ILE A 316 19.78 -2.90 -23.55
N SER A 317 18.91 -3.74 -23.00
CA SER A 317 18.81 -4.01 -21.57
C SER A 317 19.16 -5.48 -21.27
N VAL A 318 20.44 -5.76 -21.07
CA VAL A 318 20.98 -7.11 -20.84
C VAL A 318 22.00 -7.10 -19.72
N ARG A 319 22.27 -8.25 -19.09
CA ARG A 319 23.23 -8.31 -17.98
C ARG A 319 24.67 -7.94 -18.38
N ARG A 320 25.15 -8.46 -19.52
CA ARG A 320 26.43 -8.16 -20.18
C ARG A 320 26.24 -8.22 -21.70
N VAL A 321 26.90 -7.35 -22.45
CA VAL A 321 26.93 -7.36 -23.94
C VAL A 321 28.35 -7.60 -24.42
N ASP A 322 28.53 -8.35 -25.50
CA ASP A 322 29.85 -8.53 -26.11
C ASP A 322 30.26 -7.24 -26.86
N LEU A 323 31.41 -6.68 -26.50
CA LEU A 323 31.86 -5.38 -27.04
C LEU A 323 32.24 -5.48 -28.52
N ILE A 324 32.77 -6.62 -28.96
CA ILE A 324 33.20 -6.80 -30.35
C ILE A 324 31.99 -6.72 -31.27
N THR A 325 30.95 -7.51 -30.98
CA THR A 325 29.71 -7.49 -31.77
C THR A 325 28.94 -6.18 -31.62
N LEU A 326 29.01 -5.50 -30.47
CA LEU A 326 28.44 -4.15 -30.31
C LEU A 326 29.18 -3.12 -31.18
N ASN A 327 30.51 -3.18 -31.24
CA ASN A 327 31.31 -2.28 -32.08
C ASN A 327 31.02 -2.48 -33.56
N ASP A 328 30.98 -3.73 -34.02
CA ASP A 328 30.60 -4.06 -35.40
C ASP A 328 29.19 -3.56 -35.73
N ALA A 329 28.24 -3.67 -34.80
CA ALA A 329 26.89 -3.16 -34.94
C ALA A 329 26.85 -1.62 -34.99
N CYS A 330 27.62 -0.93 -34.14
CA CYS A 330 27.76 0.53 -34.17
C CYS A 330 28.41 1.04 -35.46
N ILE A 331 29.36 0.30 -36.03
CA ILE A 331 29.95 0.61 -37.35
C ILE A 331 28.87 0.51 -38.44
N ALA A 332 28.04 -0.53 -38.40
CA ALA A 332 26.97 -0.73 -39.38
C ALA A 332 25.84 0.30 -39.27
N TRP A 333 25.40 0.64 -38.05
CA TRP A 333 24.28 1.56 -37.79
C TRP A 333 24.69 3.02 -37.63
N GLY A 334 25.98 3.30 -37.54
CA GLY A 334 26.52 4.64 -37.33
C GLY A 334 25.97 5.76 -38.21
N PRO A 335 25.76 5.54 -39.52
CA PRO A 335 25.19 6.58 -40.40
C PRO A 335 23.75 6.99 -40.08
N THR A 336 23.00 6.20 -39.30
CA THR A 336 21.57 6.44 -39.03
C THR A 336 21.24 6.58 -37.55
N LEU A 337 22.07 6.07 -36.64
CA LEU A 337 21.79 5.98 -35.21
C LEU A 337 21.81 7.37 -34.54
N GLN A 338 20.70 7.72 -33.89
CA GLN A 338 20.47 8.98 -33.17
C GLN A 338 20.41 8.78 -31.65
N ARG A 339 19.93 7.62 -31.18
CA ARG A 339 19.83 7.28 -29.75
C ARG A 339 20.45 5.92 -29.48
N LEU A 340 21.34 5.87 -28.50
CA LEU A 340 21.93 4.65 -27.97
C LEU A 340 21.69 4.58 -26.46
N CYS A 341 20.91 3.59 -26.03
CA CYS A 341 20.63 3.30 -24.63
C CYS A 341 21.13 1.90 -24.26
N LEU A 342 21.97 1.82 -23.23
CA LEU A 342 22.60 0.61 -22.76
C LEU A 342 22.31 0.44 -21.27
N ARG A 343 21.46 -0.53 -20.92
CA ARG A 343 21.17 -0.98 -19.56
C ARG A 343 21.95 -2.24 -19.23
N ILE A 344 23.13 -2.05 -18.66
CA ILE A 344 24.10 -3.13 -18.41
C ILE A 344 24.53 -3.07 -16.93
N PRO A 345 23.90 -3.85 -16.04
CA PRO A 345 24.19 -3.80 -14.61
C PRO A 345 25.60 -4.30 -14.26
N ASP A 346 26.13 -5.29 -14.99
CA ASP A 346 27.47 -5.87 -14.76
C ASP A 346 28.48 -5.28 -15.76
N TYR A 347 28.86 -4.01 -15.55
CA TYR A 347 29.88 -3.32 -16.33
C TYR A 347 31.29 -3.87 -16.02
N ASP A 348 32.13 -4.00 -17.06
CA ASP A 348 33.52 -4.43 -17.02
C ASP A 348 34.43 -3.29 -17.53
N ASP A 349 35.62 -3.10 -16.99
CA ASP A 349 36.52 -1.98 -17.34
C ASP A 349 36.99 -2.01 -18.80
N ASN A 350 36.79 -3.14 -19.47
CA ASN A 350 37.14 -3.34 -20.86
C ASN A 350 36.18 -2.64 -21.85
N TYR A 351 35.03 -2.10 -21.42
CA TYR A 351 34.10 -1.40 -22.32
C TYR A 351 34.62 -0.02 -22.73
N ARG A 352 35.24 0.08 -23.91
CA ARG A 352 35.70 1.33 -24.51
C ARG A 352 34.59 2.05 -25.28
N PHE A 353 33.61 2.62 -24.57
CA PHE A 353 32.49 3.32 -25.22
C PHE A 353 32.91 4.49 -26.12
N GLY A 354 34.07 5.10 -25.85
CA GLY A 354 34.65 6.12 -26.72
C GLY A 354 34.94 5.63 -28.15
N GLU A 355 35.34 4.37 -28.30
CA GLU A 355 35.55 3.75 -29.61
C GLU A 355 34.21 3.58 -30.35
N LEU A 356 33.12 3.25 -29.64
CA LEU A 356 31.79 3.14 -30.23
C LEU A 356 31.30 4.51 -30.74
N ILE A 357 31.42 5.55 -29.92
CA ILE A 357 30.94 6.90 -30.22
C ILE A 357 31.59 7.48 -31.47
N ARG A 358 32.87 7.16 -31.72
CA ARG A 358 33.57 7.58 -32.96
C ARG A 358 32.85 7.15 -34.23
N HIS A 359 32.14 6.03 -34.19
CA HIS A 359 31.40 5.51 -35.34
C HIS A 359 29.98 6.09 -35.47
N LEU A 360 29.53 6.96 -34.56
CA LEU A 360 28.14 7.44 -34.47
C LEU A 360 28.04 8.98 -34.68
N PRO A 361 28.24 9.49 -35.91
CA PRO A 361 28.28 10.94 -36.19
C PRO A 361 26.95 11.68 -35.97
N PHE A 362 25.82 10.97 -35.96
CA PHE A 362 24.48 11.54 -35.79
C PHE A 362 23.88 11.31 -34.40
N LEU A 363 24.67 10.84 -33.43
CA LEU A 363 24.21 10.54 -32.08
C LEU A 363 23.79 11.81 -31.33
N GLU A 364 22.52 11.87 -30.92
CA GLU A 364 21.93 12.95 -30.13
C GLU A 364 21.73 12.54 -28.67
N GLU A 365 21.44 11.27 -28.41
CA GLU A 365 21.18 10.74 -27.07
C GLU A 365 22.07 9.53 -26.75
N PHE A 366 22.84 9.63 -25.66
CA PHE A 366 23.71 8.57 -25.17
C PHE A 366 23.40 8.27 -23.70
N LEU A 367 22.85 7.08 -23.45
CA LEU A 367 22.42 6.64 -22.14
C LEU A 367 23.12 5.33 -21.78
N VAL A 368 23.88 5.31 -20.69
CA VAL A 368 24.52 4.12 -20.14
C VAL A 368 24.09 3.97 -18.69
N LEU A 369 23.14 3.07 -18.43
CA LEU A 369 22.56 2.80 -17.13
C LEU A 369 23.23 1.56 -16.53
N MET A 370 24.04 1.77 -15.49
CA MET A 370 24.85 0.75 -14.82
C MET A 370 24.66 0.78 -13.31
N LYS A 371 24.77 -0.39 -12.65
CA LYS A 371 24.67 -0.52 -11.19
C LYS A 371 25.99 -0.25 -10.46
N THR A 372 27.10 -0.22 -11.18
CA THR A 372 28.45 0.04 -10.66
C THR A 372 28.77 1.53 -10.62
N ARG A 373 29.74 1.94 -9.80
CA ARG A 373 30.24 3.34 -9.78
C ARG A 373 30.77 3.77 -11.15
N LEU A 374 30.49 5.01 -11.51
CA LEU A 374 31.17 5.69 -12.63
C LEU A 374 32.68 5.75 -12.38
N LYS A 375 33.48 5.35 -13.37
CA LYS A 375 34.95 5.43 -13.35
C LYS A 375 35.45 6.57 -14.23
N GLN A 376 36.59 7.16 -13.89
CA GLN A 376 37.22 8.22 -14.69
C GLN A 376 37.49 7.75 -16.12
N ASP A 377 37.94 6.51 -16.31
CA ASP A 377 38.23 5.92 -17.61
C ASP A 377 37.02 5.90 -18.56
N LEU A 378 35.81 5.72 -18.02
CA LEU A 378 34.58 5.74 -18.82
C LEU A 378 34.36 7.15 -19.42
N ILE A 379 34.50 8.17 -18.58
CA ILE A 379 34.26 9.57 -18.94
C ILE A 379 35.39 10.09 -19.82
N SER A 380 36.64 9.73 -19.49
CA SER A 380 37.81 10.05 -20.30
C SER A 380 37.73 9.38 -21.66
N ASN A 381 37.27 8.13 -21.76
CA ASN A 381 37.08 7.46 -23.05
C ASN A 381 36.07 8.19 -23.95
N ILE A 382 34.96 8.69 -23.39
CA ILE A 382 33.96 9.47 -24.15
C ILE A 382 34.56 10.78 -24.69
N THR A 383 35.52 11.37 -23.98
CA THR A 383 36.05 12.71 -24.26
C THR A 383 37.36 12.74 -25.04
N THR A 384 38.30 11.84 -24.74
CA THR A 384 39.60 11.70 -25.40
C THR A 384 39.51 11.08 -26.79
N SER A 385 38.42 10.37 -27.07
CA SER A 385 38.16 9.76 -28.36
C SER A 385 37.72 10.82 -29.37
N SER A 386 38.70 11.48 -29.97
CA SER A 386 38.65 12.35 -31.17
C SER A 386 37.34 12.19 -31.95
N TRP A 387 36.35 13.02 -31.65
CA TRP A 387 35.11 13.08 -32.40
C TRP A 387 35.47 13.38 -33.86
N LEU A 388 35.12 12.50 -34.79
CA LEU A 388 35.41 12.68 -36.22
C LEU A 388 34.66 13.90 -36.80
N THR A 389 33.57 14.30 -36.15
CA THR A 389 32.69 15.42 -36.50
C THR A 389 32.30 16.20 -35.25
N THR A 390 31.75 17.41 -35.40
CA THR A 390 31.20 18.15 -34.25
C THR A 390 30.14 17.29 -33.54
N PRO A 391 30.25 17.07 -32.22
CA PRO A 391 29.29 16.24 -31.50
C PRO A 391 27.90 16.89 -31.57
N ARG A 392 26.90 16.10 -31.96
CA ARG A 392 25.47 16.50 -31.91
C ARG A 392 24.79 16.07 -30.62
N LEU A 393 25.58 15.56 -29.67
CA LEU A 393 25.09 14.97 -28.45
C LEU A 393 24.42 16.02 -27.58
N ARG A 394 23.14 15.80 -27.28
CA ARG A 394 22.30 16.70 -26.46
C ARG A 394 22.00 16.10 -25.10
N THR A 395 21.82 14.78 -25.04
CA THR A 395 21.43 14.06 -23.83
C THR A 395 22.49 13.05 -23.46
N VAL A 396 23.02 13.19 -22.24
CA VAL A 396 24.00 12.27 -21.65
C VAL A 396 23.47 11.77 -20.31
N VAL A 397 23.27 10.46 -20.20
CA VAL A 397 22.85 9.81 -18.94
C VAL A 397 23.86 8.73 -18.62
N LEU A 398 24.56 8.84 -17.50
CA LEU A 398 25.54 7.85 -17.05
C LEU A 398 25.18 7.39 -15.64
N GLY A 399 25.01 6.09 -15.41
CA GLY A 399 24.67 5.51 -14.11
C GLY A 399 23.17 5.30 -13.87
N ASP A 400 22.81 4.48 -12.88
CA ASP A 400 21.42 4.15 -12.53
C ASP A 400 20.67 5.31 -11.83
N THR A 401 19.35 5.34 -11.98
CA THR A 401 18.41 6.33 -11.42
C THR A 401 17.79 5.88 -10.08
N ALA A 402 17.93 4.60 -9.69
CA ALA A 402 17.24 3.96 -8.55
C ALA A 402 18.01 3.99 -7.19
N PRO A 403 17.52 4.69 -6.14
CA PRO A 403 18.27 5.02 -4.88
C PRO A 403 18.81 3.88 -4.02
N HIS A 404 18.48 2.62 -4.32
CA HIS A 404 18.47 1.56 -3.32
C HIS A 404 19.75 0.70 -3.21
N ALA A 405 20.85 1.05 -3.90
CA ALA A 405 22.04 0.19 -3.98
C ALA A 405 23.33 0.79 -3.37
N MET A 406 23.24 1.72 -2.42
CA MET A 406 24.43 2.41 -1.89
C MET A 406 25.14 1.72 -0.73
N SER A 407 24.55 0.69 -0.11
CA SER A 407 25.03 0.17 1.18
C SER A 407 26.30 -0.70 1.14
N LYS A 408 26.99 -0.81 -0.01
CA LYS A 408 28.14 -1.72 -0.17
C LYS A 408 29.36 -1.17 -0.93
N LEU A 409 29.33 0.08 -1.41
CA LEU A 409 30.47 0.63 -2.18
C LEU A 409 31.32 1.65 -1.39
N SER A 410 31.01 1.93 -0.13
CA SER A 410 31.69 2.95 0.70
C SER A 410 33.16 2.68 1.05
N ASP A 411 33.70 1.47 0.83
CA ASP A 411 35.03 1.09 1.31
C ASP A 411 36.17 1.18 0.28
N LEU A 412 35.95 1.76 -0.90
CA LEU A 412 37.00 1.89 -1.93
C LEU A 412 37.24 3.37 -2.27
N GLN A 413 38.43 3.88 -1.87
CA GLN A 413 39.04 5.10 -2.40
C GLN A 413 39.16 4.95 -3.93
N GLY A 414 38.39 5.75 -4.67
CA GLY A 414 38.45 5.82 -6.13
C GLY A 414 39.04 7.14 -6.62
N GLU A 415 39.64 7.11 -7.81
CA GLU A 415 40.18 8.27 -8.54
C GLU A 415 39.13 9.38 -8.71
N PRO A 416 39.49 10.66 -8.53
CA PRO A 416 38.58 11.79 -8.70
C PRO A 416 38.15 11.95 -10.17
N ILE A 417 36.84 11.90 -10.43
CA ILE A 417 36.27 12.01 -11.78
C ILE A 417 36.06 13.47 -12.25
N ASP A 418 36.30 14.45 -11.38
CA ASP A 418 36.00 15.87 -11.61
C ASP A 418 36.65 16.40 -12.90
N GLN A 419 37.95 16.15 -13.11
CA GLN A 419 38.68 16.64 -14.28
C GLN A 419 38.12 16.07 -15.60
N ALA A 420 37.71 14.80 -15.59
CA ALA A 420 37.13 14.17 -16.78
C ALA A 420 35.73 14.72 -17.08
N LEU A 421 34.94 15.02 -16.05
CA LEU A 421 33.63 15.66 -16.19
C LEU A 421 33.73 17.11 -16.65
N GLU A 422 34.67 17.89 -16.09
CA GLU A 422 34.96 19.26 -16.51
C GLU A 422 35.29 19.31 -18.01
N TYR A 423 36.13 18.39 -18.47
CA TYR A 423 36.50 18.28 -19.89
C TYR A 423 35.33 17.81 -20.78
N LEU A 424 34.47 16.90 -20.29
CA LEU A 424 33.25 16.48 -20.99
C LEU A 424 32.29 17.66 -21.20
N ILE A 425 32.04 18.43 -20.15
CA ILE A 425 31.15 19.60 -20.20
C ILE A 425 31.74 20.65 -21.12
N ASP A 426 33.04 20.95 -21.02
CA ASP A 426 33.69 21.92 -21.91
C ASP A 426 33.62 21.51 -23.38
N THR A 427 33.64 20.20 -23.67
CA THR A 427 33.49 19.68 -25.03
C THR A 427 32.04 19.77 -25.54
N LEU A 428 31.06 19.50 -24.66
CA LEU A 428 29.64 19.37 -25.05
C LEU A 428 28.79 20.62 -24.77
N HIS A 429 29.32 21.64 -24.09
CA HIS A 429 28.56 22.82 -23.67
C HIS A 429 27.71 23.51 -24.76
N PRO A 430 28.06 23.51 -26.07
CA PRO A 430 27.23 24.17 -27.09
C PRO A 430 25.91 23.42 -27.36
N THR A 431 25.91 22.09 -27.23
CA THR A 431 24.79 21.21 -27.62
C THR A 431 24.12 20.52 -26.44
N LEU A 432 24.75 20.50 -25.26
CA LEU A 432 24.26 19.80 -24.08
C LEU A 432 22.95 20.41 -23.56
N GLU A 433 21.86 19.65 -23.67
CA GLU A 433 20.55 19.99 -23.15
C GLU A 433 20.25 19.22 -21.86
N THR A 434 20.76 18.00 -21.71
CA THR A 434 20.48 17.13 -20.57
C THR A 434 21.71 16.37 -20.08
N LEU A 435 22.02 16.46 -18.79
CA LEU A 435 23.12 15.74 -18.15
C LEU A 435 22.67 15.10 -16.84
N TYR A 436 22.57 13.77 -16.83
CA TYR A 436 22.27 12.99 -15.64
C TYR A 436 23.43 12.08 -15.26
N LEU A 437 23.88 12.24 -14.02
CA LEU A 437 24.90 11.39 -13.41
C LEU A 437 24.23 10.63 -12.25
N GLY A 438 24.09 9.31 -12.41
CA GLY A 438 23.59 8.36 -11.43
C GLY A 438 24.56 8.16 -10.26
N TYR A 439 24.62 6.99 -9.61
CA TYR A 439 25.50 6.77 -8.44
C TYR A 439 27.01 6.95 -8.74
N HIS A 440 27.54 8.16 -8.51
CA HIS A 440 28.96 8.53 -8.64
C HIS A 440 29.50 9.11 -7.32
N GLN A 441 30.83 9.23 -7.20
CA GLN A 441 31.42 10.02 -6.11
C GLN A 441 30.88 11.45 -6.18
N PRO A 442 30.63 12.10 -5.03
CA PRO A 442 30.26 13.50 -4.99
C PRO A 442 31.28 14.34 -5.77
N VAL A 443 30.78 15.26 -6.60
CA VAL A 443 31.62 16.11 -7.45
C VAL A 443 31.90 17.43 -6.74
N ARG A 444 33.08 18.00 -6.99
CA ARG A 444 33.48 19.30 -6.45
C ARG A 444 32.64 20.44 -7.00
N ARG A 445 32.50 21.49 -6.18
CA ARG A 445 31.83 22.74 -6.55
C ARG A 445 32.43 23.45 -7.78
N SER A 446 33.70 23.19 -8.11
CA SER A 446 34.36 23.74 -9.32
C SER A 446 33.59 23.41 -10.61
N LEU A 447 32.94 22.24 -10.67
CA LEU A 447 32.16 21.80 -11.83
C LEU A 447 31.01 22.75 -12.17
N LEU A 448 30.42 23.43 -11.16
CA LEU A 448 29.32 24.38 -11.38
C LEU A 448 29.74 25.54 -12.29
N GLN A 449 31.01 25.96 -12.25
CA GLN A 449 31.51 27.02 -13.14
C GLN A 449 31.57 26.56 -14.60
N HIS A 450 31.88 25.29 -14.84
CA HIS A 450 31.90 24.70 -16.18
C HIS A 450 30.48 24.49 -16.71
N LEU A 451 29.54 24.09 -15.85
CA LEU A 451 28.11 23.97 -16.21
C LEU A 451 27.49 25.29 -16.65
N LYS A 452 27.93 26.44 -16.12
CA LYS A 452 27.48 27.77 -16.58
C LYS A 452 27.80 28.05 -18.06
N LYS A 453 28.78 27.35 -18.66
CA LYS A 453 29.07 27.45 -20.10
C LYS A 453 27.98 26.79 -20.95
N ALA A 454 27.24 25.81 -20.40
CA ALA A 454 26.21 25.06 -21.10
C ALA A 454 24.85 25.78 -21.08
N LYS A 455 24.73 26.86 -21.88
CA LYS A 455 23.54 27.73 -21.89
C LYS A 455 22.23 27.03 -22.32
N ASN A 456 22.33 25.91 -23.03
CA ASN A 456 21.18 25.14 -23.50
C ASN A 456 20.74 24.04 -22.51
N LEU A 457 21.43 23.89 -21.37
CA LEU A 457 21.11 22.88 -20.37
C LEU A 457 19.74 23.15 -19.75
N ARG A 458 18.84 22.16 -19.87
CA ARG A 458 17.46 22.17 -19.36
C ARG A 458 17.25 21.21 -18.21
N ARG A 459 17.95 20.07 -18.23
CA ARG A 459 17.80 19.00 -17.24
C ARG A 459 19.15 18.61 -16.65
N LEU A 460 19.23 18.60 -15.32
CA LEU A 460 20.46 18.31 -14.59
C LEU A 460 20.18 17.43 -13.37
N ARG A 461 21.01 16.40 -13.18
CA ARG A 461 21.04 15.57 -11.97
C ARG A 461 22.48 15.22 -11.61
N LEU A 462 22.94 15.69 -10.45
CA LEU A 462 24.29 15.45 -9.93
C LEU A 462 24.35 15.47 -8.39
N TYR A 463 25.43 14.92 -7.82
CA TYR A 463 25.69 14.87 -6.37
C TYR A 463 26.94 15.71 -6.06
N LEU A 464 26.89 16.57 -5.04
CA LEU A 464 27.99 17.48 -4.68
C LEU A 464 28.65 17.10 -3.35
N GLU A 465 29.96 17.35 -3.23
CA GLU A 465 30.79 17.01 -2.05
C GLU A 465 30.52 17.91 -0.83
N GLU A 466 30.08 19.16 -1.04
CA GLU A 466 29.84 20.18 0.00
C GLU A 466 28.47 20.86 -0.18
N ASP A 467 27.95 21.47 0.90
CA ASP A 467 26.73 22.29 0.89
C ASP A 467 26.82 23.42 -0.16
N ALA A 468 26.18 23.21 -1.31
CA ALA A 468 26.02 24.26 -2.30
C ALA A 468 25.25 25.42 -1.67
N LYS A 469 25.84 26.62 -1.66
CA LYS A 469 25.11 27.81 -1.21
C LYS A 469 23.99 28.08 -2.21
N GLN A 470 22.87 28.59 -1.71
CA GLN A 470 21.74 29.00 -2.56
C GLN A 470 22.19 29.96 -3.68
N GLU A 471 23.16 30.84 -3.40
CA GLU A 471 23.77 31.76 -4.36
C GLU A 471 24.43 31.06 -5.58
N ASP A 472 25.01 29.88 -5.41
CA ASP A 472 25.62 29.12 -6.51
C ASP A 472 24.57 28.48 -7.42
N ILE A 473 23.46 28.05 -6.81
CA ILE A 473 22.31 27.45 -7.49
C ILE A 473 21.57 28.52 -8.27
N ASP A 474 21.31 29.67 -7.64
CA ASP A 474 20.68 30.84 -8.25
C ASP A 474 21.52 31.33 -9.45
N GLY A 475 22.84 31.46 -9.27
CA GLY A 475 23.74 31.86 -10.36
C GLY A 475 23.90 30.82 -11.48
N LEU A 476 23.53 29.54 -11.27
CA LEU A 476 23.45 28.53 -12.33
C LEU A 476 22.12 28.65 -13.08
N SER A 477 21.02 28.90 -12.37
CA SER A 477 19.68 29.12 -12.95
C SER A 477 19.63 30.34 -13.87
N GLU A 478 20.37 31.40 -13.56
CA GLU A 478 20.45 32.60 -14.41
C GLU A 478 21.23 32.37 -15.72
N CYS A 479 22.16 31.40 -15.75
CA CYS A 479 23.04 31.14 -16.90
C CYS A 479 22.54 30.04 -17.83
N THR A 480 21.50 29.30 -17.45
CA THR A 480 21.03 28.08 -18.14
C THR A 480 19.50 28.07 -18.24
N LYS A 481 18.93 27.18 -19.06
CA LYS A 481 17.47 27.05 -19.24
C LYS A 481 16.89 25.96 -18.32
N LEU A 482 17.42 25.85 -17.10
CA LEU A 482 17.05 24.79 -16.16
C LEU A 482 15.67 25.05 -15.55
N ASP A 483 14.76 24.07 -15.61
CA ASP A 483 13.46 24.16 -14.93
C ASP A 483 13.62 23.87 -13.43
N ARG A 484 12.87 24.59 -12.56
CA ARG A 484 12.85 24.53 -11.08
C ARG A 484 13.81 23.50 -10.41
N PHE A 485 14.77 24.02 -9.65
CA PHE A 485 15.67 23.21 -8.82
C PHE A 485 14.99 22.65 -7.55
N ARG A 486 15.37 21.44 -7.17
CA ARG A 486 15.21 20.89 -5.82
C ARG A 486 16.57 20.44 -5.31
N SER A 487 16.97 20.98 -4.16
CA SER A 487 18.06 20.42 -3.36
C SER A 487 17.48 19.36 -2.42
N GLY A 488 18.07 18.18 -2.38
CA GLY A 488 17.65 17.10 -1.50
C GLY A 488 18.84 16.37 -0.89
N GLU A 489 18.76 16.09 0.41
CA GLU A 489 19.75 15.28 1.14
C GLU A 489 19.49 13.78 0.94
N MET A 490 20.58 13.01 0.91
CA MET A 490 20.52 11.56 0.76
C MET A 490 20.64 10.87 2.12
N GLY A 491 19.68 10.02 2.47
CA GLY A 491 19.66 9.33 3.76
C GLY A 491 20.64 8.14 3.82
N GLY A 492 21.75 8.29 4.56
CA GLY A 492 22.64 7.20 4.97
C GLY A 492 24.12 7.56 5.13
N SER A 493 24.60 7.70 6.37
CA SER A 493 25.99 7.77 6.88
C SER A 493 27.05 8.73 6.29
N LEU A 494 26.82 9.42 5.17
CA LEU A 494 27.52 10.66 4.78
C LEU A 494 26.52 11.54 4.03
N THR A 495 26.24 12.74 4.54
CA THR A 495 25.30 13.69 3.93
C THR A 495 25.95 14.41 2.76
N TYR A 496 25.53 14.10 1.53
CA TYR A 496 25.90 14.84 0.32
C TYR A 496 24.65 15.47 -0.31
N PRO A 497 24.67 16.77 -0.65
CA PRO A 497 23.56 17.42 -1.34
C PRO A 497 23.42 16.94 -2.79
N SER A 498 22.17 16.71 -3.23
CA SER A 498 21.84 16.41 -4.62
C SER A 498 21.10 17.58 -5.27
N LEU A 499 21.47 17.90 -6.51
CA LEU A 499 20.79 18.92 -7.32
C LEU A 499 19.99 18.24 -8.41
N ILE A 500 18.69 18.53 -8.45
CA ILE A 500 17.76 18.01 -9.46
C ILE A 500 16.98 19.18 -10.06
N ALA A 501 17.05 19.34 -11.39
CA ALA A 501 16.21 20.25 -12.16
C ALA A 501 15.09 19.48 -12.89
N GLY A 502 13.86 20.02 -12.94
CA GLY A 502 12.72 19.46 -13.70
C GLY A 502 12.98 19.56 -15.22
N GLU A 503 12.20 19.00 -16.16
CA GLU A 503 10.96 18.22 -16.17
C GLU A 503 11.24 16.86 -16.85
N LEU A 504 11.07 15.74 -16.13
CA LEU A 504 11.11 14.31 -16.54
C LEU A 504 11.93 13.94 -17.82
N ILE A 505 13.09 13.27 -17.68
CA ILE A 505 13.46 12.24 -18.67
C ILE A 505 12.69 10.98 -18.28
N GLU A 506 11.58 10.75 -18.96
CA GLU A 506 10.88 9.49 -18.92
C GLU A 506 11.70 8.44 -19.73
N VAL A 507 12.56 7.69 -19.05
CA VAL A 507 12.92 6.34 -19.49
C VAL A 507 12.24 5.37 -18.53
N GLN A 508 10.90 5.27 -18.64
CA GLN A 508 10.15 4.20 -18.00
C GLN A 508 10.56 2.86 -18.63
N GLN A 509 11.09 1.96 -17.79
CA GLN A 509 11.21 0.54 -18.12
C GLN A 509 10.04 -0.22 -17.56
N TRP A 510 9.65 -1.20 -18.37
CA TRP A 510 8.69 -2.26 -18.12
C TRP A 510 8.93 -3.00 -16.79
N GLU A 511 7.87 -3.12 -15.97
CA GLU A 511 7.83 -3.92 -14.73
C GLU A 511 7.73 -5.44 -14.98
N GLY A 512 8.55 -6.20 -14.24
CA GLY A 512 8.39 -7.65 -14.07
C GLY A 512 8.89 -8.12 -12.69
N ALA A 513 7.93 -8.35 -11.79
CA ALA A 513 7.87 -9.29 -10.66
C ALA A 513 9.06 -9.55 -9.68
N MET A 514 8.69 -9.66 -8.40
CA MET A 514 9.51 -9.96 -7.21
C MET A 514 10.37 -11.24 -7.27
N ALA A 515 11.56 -11.19 -6.67
CA ALA A 515 12.14 -12.31 -5.90
C ALA A 515 13.11 -11.81 -4.81
N SER A 516 13.01 -12.43 -3.64
CA SER A 516 13.62 -12.09 -2.35
C SER A 516 15.08 -12.55 -2.20
N ASP A 517 15.82 -11.82 -1.36
CA ASP A 517 16.93 -12.18 -0.46
C ASP A 517 18.15 -12.99 -0.96
N GLU A 518 19.35 -12.42 -0.84
CA GLU A 518 20.23 -12.75 0.31
C GLU A 518 21.44 -11.80 0.42
N THR A 519 21.56 -11.13 1.56
CA THR A 519 22.82 -10.68 2.14
C THR A 519 23.38 -11.82 2.99
N THR A 520 24.68 -12.16 2.98
CA THR A 520 25.80 -11.65 3.82
C THR A 520 26.92 -12.75 3.84
N PRO A 521 28.06 -12.70 4.58
CA PRO A 521 29.07 -11.65 4.81
C PRO A 521 30.46 -12.19 4.31
N LEU A 522 31.56 -11.46 4.52
CA LEU A 522 32.93 -12.02 4.53
C LEU A 522 33.60 -11.33 5.73
N LEU A 523 34.10 -11.96 6.81
CA LEU A 523 34.56 -13.32 7.12
C LEU A 523 34.34 -13.59 8.62
N PRO A 524 34.27 -14.86 9.06
CA PRO A 524 34.61 -15.24 10.43
C PRO A 524 36.13 -15.44 10.58
N SER A 525 36.64 -15.02 11.72
CA SER A 525 37.88 -15.51 12.31
C SER A 525 37.90 -17.05 12.28
N LYS A 526 39.08 -17.59 11.97
CA LYS A 526 39.44 -19.02 12.01
C LYS A 526 38.91 -19.69 13.30
N GLY A 527 38.05 -20.69 13.16
CA GLY A 527 37.69 -21.61 14.26
C GLY A 527 36.28 -22.21 14.16
N GLU A 528 36.19 -23.42 13.59
CA GLU A 528 35.26 -24.53 13.88
C GLU A 528 33.76 -24.30 14.19
N GLY A 529 32.88 -24.97 13.41
CA GLY A 529 31.56 -25.43 13.88
C GLY A 529 30.32 -25.04 13.04
N LYS A 530 29.79 -25.97 12.23
CA LYS A 530 28.50 -25.86 11.52
C LYS A 530 27.33 -25.59 12.49
N LYS A 531 26.61 -24.45 12.42
CA LYS A 531 25.19 -24.29 12.85
C LYS A 531 24.48 -23.05 12.23
N SER A 532 23.32 -23.31 11.59
CA SER A 532 22.06 -22.51 11.55
C SER A 532 21.89 -21.24 10.66
N ASN A 533 21.31 -21.43 9.46
CA ASN A 533 20.69 -20.38 8.60
C ASN A 533 19.45 -19.70 9.19
N TRP A 534 18.86 -20.23 10.27
CA TRP A 534 17.64 -19.68 10.89
C TRP A 534 17.89 -18.35 11.65
N LEU A 535 19.09 -18.17 12.19
CA LEU A 535 19.47 -17.00 13.00
C LEU A 535 19.59 -15.70 12.19
N ARG A 536 19.79 -15.81 10.87
CA ARG A 536 20.06 -14.66 10.00
C ARG A 536 18.79 -13.89 9.63
N ASN A 537 17.70 -14.61 9.38
CA ASN A 537 16.38 -14.01 9.13
C ASN A 537 15.77 -13.38 10.39
N VAL A 538 16.13 -13.87 11.58
CA VAL A 538 15.74 -13.28 12.87
C VAL A 538 16.46 -11.94 13.12
N CYS A 539 17.58 -11.68 12.44
CA CYS A 539 18.45 -10.52 12.70
C CYS A 539 18.17 -9.27 11.86
N HIS A 540 17.10 -9.24 11.04
CA HIS A 540 16.68 -8.06 10.27
C HIS A 540 16.22 -6.93 11.22
N VAL A 541 16.53 -5.66 10.90
CA VAL A 541 16.27 -4.51 11.79
C VAL A 541 14.79 -4.40 12.17
N GLU A 542 13.90 -4.69 11.23
CA GLU A 542 12.45 -4.76 11.49
C GLU A 542 12.09 -5.79 12.56
N ASN A 543 12.66 -7.00 12.48
CA ASN A 543 12.42 -8.08 13.45
C ASN A 543 12.99 -7.74 14.83
N ARG A 544 14.07 -6.95 14.91
CA ARG A 544 14.63 -6.48 16.18
C ARG A 544 13.72 -5.49 16.89
N ILE A 545 13.08 -4.59 16.13
CA ILE A 545 12.12 -3.64 16.69
C ILE A 545 10.86 -4.37 17.17
N LEU A 546 10.37 -5.33 16.37
CA LEU A 546 9.25 -6.19 16.75
C LEU A 546 9.54 -6.99 18.03
N LEU A 547 10.75 -7.56 18.14
CA LEU A 547 11.17 -8.30 19.32
C LEU A 547 11.36 -7.39 20.54
N ALA A 548 11.87 -6.17 20.37
CA ALA A 548 11.95 -5.18 21.45
C ALA A 548 10.56 -4.86 21.99
N GLY A 549 9.58 -4.60 21.11
CA GLY A 549 8.19 -4.36 21.50
C GLY A 549 7.62 -5.54 22.28
N PHE A 550 7.77 -6.75 21.74
CA PHE A 550 7.36 -7.99 22.40
C PHE A 550 7.97 -8.15 23.80
N LEU A 551 9.29 -8.02 23.95
CA LEU A 551 9.99 -8.24 25.22
C LEU A 551 9.60 -7.20 26.28
N ILE A 552 9.50 -5.93 25.90
CA ILE A 552 9.09 -4.85 26.81
C ILE A 552 7.64 -5.07 27.27
N THR A 553 6.72 -5.37 26.34
CA THR A 553 5.32 -5.63 26.69
C THR A 553 5.17 -6.87 27.55
N LEU A 554 5.94 -7.93 27.27
CA LEU A 554 5.99 -9.15 28.08
C LEU A 554 6.39 -8.81 29.53
N ALA A 555 7.44 -8.01 29.72
CA ALA A 555 7.90 -7.57 31.04
C ALA A 555 6.81 -6.81 31.83
N PHE A 556 6.08 -5.91 31.16
CA PHE A 556 4.96 -5.17 31.77
C PHE A 556 3.76 -6.06 32.13
N SER A 557 3.55 -7.16 31.40
CA SER A 557 2.31 -7.94 31.49
C SER A 557 2.36 -9.04 32.54
N PHE A 558 3.56 -9.45 32.96
CA PHE A 558 3.74 -10.43 34.06
C PHE A 558 2.99 -10.05 35.33
N THR A 559 2.96 -8.77 35.70
CA THR A 559 2.38 -8.34 36.97
C THR A 559 0.89 -8.01 36.88
N GLN A 560 0.31 -7.80 35.70
CA GLN A 560 -1.04 -7.23 35.56
C GLN A 560 -2.15 -8.14 36.13
N VAL A 561 -2.12 -9.44 35.80
CA VAL A 561 -3.07 -10.42 36.36
C VAL A 561 -2.81 -10.68 37.86
N PRO A 562 -1.56 -10.97 38.30
CA PRO A 562 -1.27 -11.14 39.72
C PRO A 562 -1.61 -9.92 40.59
N LEU A 563 -1.47 -8.70 40.06
CA LEU A 563 -1.75 -7.48 40.81
C LEU A 563 -3.22 -7.44 41.26
N PHE A 564 -4.15 -7.87 40.40
CA PHE A 564 -5.55 -7.96 40.78
C PHE A 564 -5.77 -8.93 41.95
N TYR A 565 -5.14 -10.11 41.90
CA TYR A 565 -5.21 -11.11 42.97
C TYR A 565 -4.55 -10.61 44.27
N VAL A 566 -3.41 -9.92 44.20
CA VAL A 566 -2.77 -9.27 45.34
C VAL A 566 -3.70 -8.25 46.00
N PHE A 567 -4.37 -7.41 45.22
CA PHE A 567 -5.35 -6.45 45.76
C PHE A 567 -6.54 -7.16 46.40
N HIS A 568 -6.97 -8.30 45.87
CA HIS A 568 -8.02 -9.11 46.46
C HIS A 568 -7.63 -9.65 47.84
N LEU A 569 -6.43 -10.22 47.95
CA LEU A 569 -5.88 -10.71 49.21
C LEU A 569 -5.65 -9.58 50.23
N MET A 570 -5.08 -8.46 49.81
CA MET A 570 -4.85 -7.31 50.70
C MET A 570 -6.15 -6.68 51.19
N SER A 571 -7.19 -6.64 50.35
CA SER A 571 -8.52 -6.16 50.74
C SER A 571 -9.20 -7.11 51.71
N CYS A 572 -9.06 -8.42 51.47
CA CYS A 572 -9.53 -9.47 52.38
C CYS A 572 -8.87 -9.35 53.75
N ASP A 573 -7.54 -9.25 53.81
CA ASP A 573 -6.81 -9.08 55.07
C ASP A 573 -7.18 -7.76 55.77
N SER A 574 -7.36 -6.67 55.04
CA SER A 574 -7.80 -5.38 55.60
C SER A 574 -9.24 -5.41 56.12
N PHE A 575 -10.11 -6.25 55.56
CA PHE A 575 -11.49 -6.39 56.01
C PHE A 575 -11.56 -7.04 57.40
N TYR A 576 -10.77 -8.11 57.60
CA TYR A 576 -10.70 -8.85 58.87
C TYR A 576 -9.95 -8.12 59.99
N ASP A 577 -9.30 -6.99 59.72
CA ASP A 577 -8.79 -6.10 60.78
C ASP A 577 -9.94 -5.41 61.56
N SER A 578 -11.14 -5.31 60.97
CA SER A 578 -12.31 -4.62 61.55
C SER A 578 -13.54 -5.51 61.75
N HIS A 579 -13.46 -6.79 61.35
CA HIS A 579 -14.55 -7.77 61.41
C HIS A 579 -14.09 -9.06 62.11
N PRO A 580 -15.01 -9.85 62.71
CA PRO A 580 -14.64 -11.10 63.37
C PRO A 580 -13.99 -12.10 62.38
N PRO A 581 -13.08 -12.97 62.88
CA PRO A 581 -12.44 -13.99 62.06
C PRO A 581 -13.46 -14.94 61.41
N TYR A 582 -13.12 -15.47 60.24
CA TYR A 582 -14.02 -16.29 59.44
C TYR A 582 -14.16 -17.72 60.00
N ASP A 583 -15.38 -18.09 60.41
CA ASP A 583 -15.72 -19.43 60.94
C ASP A 583 -16.61 -20.26 59.98
N GLY A 584 -16.78 -19.82 58.71
CA GLY A 584 -17.64 -20.47 57.72
C GLY A 584 -16.95 -21.57 56.89
N PRO A 585 -17.70 -22.45 56.21
CA PRO A 585 -17.15 -23.35 55.20
C PRO A 585 -16.92 -22.60 53.87
N GLY A 586 -15.68 -22.57 53.38
CA GLY A 586 -15.31 -21.93 52.11
C GLY A 586 -14.02 -21.11 52.18
N ASP A 587 -13.71 -20.38 51.11
CA ASP A 587 -12.61 -19.42 51.11
C ASP A 587 -13.03 -18.14 51.84
N ARG A 588 -12.22 -17.72 52.83
CA ARG A 588 -12.45 -16.50 53.64
C ARG A 588 -12.57 -15.23 52.79
N CYS A 589 -11.97 -15.21 51.60
CA CYS A 589 -11.99 -14.04 50.72
C CYS A 589 -13.18 -14.02 49.74
N SER A 590 -13.98 -15.10 49.69
CA SER A 590 -15.14 -15.23 48.81
C SER A 590 -16.39 -14.56 49.41
N ARG A 591 -16.35 -13.22 49.51
CA ARG A 591 -17.48 -12.38 49.96
C ARG A 591 -17.69 -11.18 49.04
N ASP A 592 -18.95 -10.82 48.83
CA ASP A 592 -19.36 -9.67 48.00
C ASP A 592 -18.78 -8.34 48.49
N GLU A 593 -18.63 -8.15 49.81
CA GLU A 593 -18.04 -6.93 50.38
C GLU A 593 -16.54 -6.81 50.05
N ILE A 594 -15.83 -7.94 50.06
CA ILE A 594 -14.40 -8.00 49.72
C ILE A 594 -14.22 -7.78 48.21
N ALA A 595 -15.10 -8.37 47.38
CA ALA A 595 -15.10 -8.16 45.94
C ALA A 595 -15.35 -6.67 45.58
N SER A 596 -16.31 -6.02 46.24
CA SER A 596 -16.60 -4.58 46.10
C SER A 596 -15.41 -3.70 46.51
N MET A 597 -14.76 -4.01 47.65
CA MET A 597 -13.59 -3.28 48.11
C MET A 597 -12.39 -3.44 47.16
N THR A 598 -12.15 -4.67 46.71
CA THR A 598 -11.11 -5.00 45.73
C THR A 598 -11.33 -4.22 44.44
N ALA A 599 -12.58 -4.23 43.94
CA ALA A 599 -12.99 -3.51 42.73
C ALA A 599 -12.72 -2.00 42.84
N THR A 600 -13.05 -1.39 43.97
CA THR A 600 -12.83 0.03 44.22
C THR A 600 -11.34 0.36 44.21
N GLN A 601 -10.53 -0.39 44.96
CA GLN A 601 -9.08 -0.14 45.05
C GLN A 601 -8.36 -0.38 43.72
N PHE A 602 -8.77 -1.41 42.98
CA PHE A 602 -8.22 -1.71 41.66
C PHE A 602 -8.67 -0.67 40.62
N SER A 603 -9.87 -0.11 40.73
CA SER A 603 -10.34 0.99 39.86
C SER A 603 -9.57 2.29 40.13
N ILE A 604 -9.28 2.62 41.39
CA ILE A 604 -8.39 3.74 41.76
C ILE A 604 -6.99 3.55 41.17
N LEU A 605 -6.47 2.33 41.24
CA LEU A 605 -5.19 1.97 40.63
C LEU A 605 -5.25 2.15 39.10
N GLY A 606 -6.29 1.67 38.44
CA GLY A 606 -6.51 1.85 37.00
C GLY A 606 -6.55 3.32 36.60
N MET A 607 -7.39 4.12 37.26
CA MET A 607 -7.53 5.55 37.00
C MET A 607 -6.21 6.32 37.18
N SER A 608 -5.52 6.09 38.30
CA SER A 608 -4.22 6.73 38.57
C SER A 608 -3.15 6.30 37.55
N THR A 609 -3.16 5.03 37.12
CA THR A 609 -2.27 4.52 36.06
C THR A 609 -2.54 5.22 34.72
N THR A 610 -3.81 5.36 34.33
CA THR A 610 -4.20 5.98 33.06
C THR A 610 -3.89 7.48 33.04
N PHE A 611 -4.14 8.18 34.15
CA PHE A 611 -3.79 9.59 34.30
C PHE A 611 -2.27 9.80 34.22
N CYS A 612 -1.48 9.06 35.01
CA CYS A 612 -0.03 9.14 34.99
C CYS A 612 0.56 8.69 33.63
N GLY A 613 -0.04 7.68 32.99
CA GLY A 613 0.33 7.21 31.66
C GLY A 613 0.09 8.25 30.56
N THR A 614 -0.94 9.10 30.71
CA THR A 614 -1.19 10.22 29.80
C THR A 614 -0.11 11.29 29.94
N LEU A 615 0.29 11.64 31.16
CA LEU A 615 1.43 12.55 31.39
C LEU A 615 2.74 11.97 30.86
N ASN A 616 2.95 10.67 31.03
CA ASN A 616 4.09 9.96 30.47
C ASN A 616 4.14 10.04 28.94
N LEU A 617 3.01 9.90 28.24
CA LEU A 617 2.96 10.03 26.77
C LEU A 617 3.61 11.34 26.32
N PHE A 618 3.25 12.46 26.96
CA PHE A 618 3.83 13.77 26.64
C PHE A 618 5.31 13.87 27.00
N LEU A 619 5.68 13.38 28.19
CA LEU A 619 7.07 13.43 28.65
C LEU A 619 7.97 12.55 27.77
N ALA A 620 7.56 11.33 27.44
CA ALA A 620 8.26 10.41 26.55
C ALA A 620 8.47 11.01 25.16
N GLY A 621 7.45 11.64 24.58
CA GLY A 621 7.56 12.34 23.29
C GLY A 621 8.55 13.50 23.34
N TRP A 622 8.57 14.27 24.42
CA TRP A 622 9.53 15.35 24.63
C TRP A 622 10.96 14.82 24.81
N ILE A 623 11.16 13.77 25.60
CA ILE A 623 12.47 13.12 25.81
C ILE A 623 12.99 12.54 24.50
N ALA A 624 12.13 11.90 23.70
CA ALA A 624 12.51 11.35 22.40
C ALA A 624 13.02 12.44 21.44
N LYS A 625 12.37 13.61 21.41
CA LYS A 625 12.81 14.75 20.60
C LYS A 625 14.11 15.38 21.12
N ARG A 626 14.29 15.46 22.44
CA ARG A 626 15.44 16.14 23.06
C ARG A 626 16.71 15.28 23.12
N PHE A 627 16.57 14.02 23.51
CA PHE A 627 17.70 13.11 23.79
C PHE A 627 17.79 11.95 22.80
N GLY A 628 16.86 11.86 21.84
CA GLY A 628 16.78 10.78 20.87
C GLY A 628 15.90 9.62 21.36
N PRO A 629 15.37 8.80 20.43
CA PRO A 629 14.33 7.83 20.74
C PRO A 629 14.89 6.61 21.47
N ARG A 630 16.16 6.23 21.25
CA ARG A 630 16.81 5.13 21.99
C ARG A 630 16.99 5.45 23.48
N ALA A 631 17.41 6.68 23.81
CA ALA A 631 17.54 7.12 25.19
C ALA A 631 16.17 7.22 25.89
N ALA A 632 15.16 7.74 25.18
CA ALA A 632 13.79 7.74 25.65
C ALA A 632 13.29 6.31 25.94
N LEU A 633 13.53 5.35 25.05
CA LEU A 633 13.08 3.97 25.23
C LEU A 633 13.75 3.32 26.45
N LEU A 634 15.06 3.52 26.65
CA LEU A 634 15.78 2.99 27.82
C LEU A 634 15.23 3.56 29.13
N MET A 635 14.91 4.86 29.17
CA MET A 635 14.25 5.46 30.33
C MET A 635 12.86 4.85 30.57
N GLN A 636 12.11 4.61 29.50
CA GLN A 636 10.80 3.94 29.54
C GLN A 636 10.87 2.45 29.94
N ILE A 637 12.06 1.86 30.07
CA ILE A 637 12.28 0.50 30.58
C ILE A 637 12.82 0.53 32.01
N PHE A 638 13.78 1.41 32.29
CA PHE A 638 14.46 1.47 33.58
C PHE A 638 13.53 1.98 34.71
N ILE A 639 12.72 3.00 34.43
CA ILE A 639 11.80 3.56 35.42
C ILE A 639 10.71 2.53 35.83
N PRO A 640 10.08 1.77 34.92
CA PRO A 640 9.23 0.65 35.29
C PRO A 640 9.91 -0.44 36.12
N ALA A 641 11.20 -0.72 35.89
CA ALA A 641 11.93 -1.68 36.72
C ALA A 641 11.99 -1.20 38.18
N ILE A 642 12.24 0.09 38.42
CA ILE A 642 12.17 0.70 39.75
C ILE A 642 10.76 0.59 40.32
N ARG A 643 9.73 0.89 39.52
CA ARG A 643 8.32 0.74 39.92
C ARG A 643 8.03 -0.67 40.42
N VAL A 644 8.46 -1.70 39.69
CA VAL A 644 8.22 -3.11 40.07
C VAL A 644 8.92 -3.46 41.38
N VAL A 645 10.14 -2.98 41.63
CA VAL A 645 10.82 -3.17 42.92
C VAL A 645 10.02 -2.54 44.06
N THR A 646 9.53 -1.31 43.87
CA THR A 646 8.67 -0.65 44.87
C THR A 646 7.34 -1.38 45.05
N GLN A 647 6.78 -1.98 43.99
CA GLN A 647 5.59 -2.82 44.08
C GLN A 647 5.85 -4.10 44.89
N ILE A 648 7.03 -4.73 44.77
CA ILE A 648 7.43 -5.87 45.63
C ILE A 648 7.39 -5.45 47.11
N LEU A 649 7.89 -4.27 47.45
CA LEU A 649 7.80 -3.74 48.82
C LEU A 649 6.33 -3.59 49.26
N GLY A 650 5.46 -3.07 48.38
CA GLY A 650 4.02 -3.00 48.65
C GLY A 650 3.38 -4.38 48.90
N VAL A 651 3.75 -5.39 48.09
CA VAL A 651 3.31 -6.79 48.29
C VAL A 651 3.78 -7.34 49.63
N LEU A 652 5.02 -7.04 50.04
CA LEU A 652 5.57 -7.47 51.32
C LEU A 652 4.89 -6.80 52.52
N THR A 653 4.52 -5.53 52.41
CA THR A 653 3.82 -4.80 53.48
C THR A 653 2.39 -5.32 53.66
N GLY A 654 1.68 -5.65 52.59
CA GLY A 654 0.32 -6.20 52.66
C GLY A 654 -0.73 -5.18 53.15
N LYS A 655 -1.99 -5.63 53.25
CA LYS A 655 -3.12 -4.85 53.78
C LYS A 655 -3.29 -3.48 53.11
N ARG A 656 -3.88 -2.52 53.83
CA ARG A 656 -4.12 -1.15 53.35
C ARG A 656 -2.85 -0.39 53.01
N GLU A 657 -1.79 -0.51 53.82
CA GLU A 657 -0.51 0.16 53.58
C GLU A 657 0.15 -0.33 52.29
N GLY A 658 0.13 -1.64 52.03
CA GLY A 658 0.61 -2.24 50.78
C GLY A 658 -0.15 -1.75 49.55
N MET A 659 -1.49 -1.69 49.63
CA MET A 659 -2.32 -1.12 48.56
C MET A 659 -1.96 0.34 48.26
N LEU A 660 -1.75 1.16 49.30
CA LEU A 660 -1.40 2.57 49.19
C LEU A 660 -0.01 2.74 48.54
N ILE A 661 0.98 1.95 48.97
CA ILE A 661 2.31 1.93 48.35
C ILE A 661 2.20 1.63 46.85
N ILE A 662 1.46 0.57 46.48
CA ILE A 662 1.28 0.18 45.07
C ILE A 662 0.56 1.26 44.26
N GLN A 663 -0.45 1.93 44.80
CA GLN A 663 -1.12 3.05 44.15
C GLN A 663 -0.18 4.26 43.98
N MET A 664 0.62 4.59 45.00
CA MET A 664 1.60 5.69 44.91
C MET A 664 2.71 5.40 43.88
N THR A 665 3.03 4.13 43.61
CA THR A 665 3.95 3.79 42.52
C THR A 665 3.46 4.22 41.14
N GLN A 666 2.17 4.57 40.96
CA GLN A 666 1.68 5.09 39.68
C GLN A 666 2.33 6.43 39.32
N LEU A 667 2.75 7.25 40.30
CA LEU A 667 3.47 8.50 40.03
C LEU A 667 4.83 8.26 39.37
N ILE A 668 5.50 7.14 39.67
CA ILE A 668 6.75 6.73 39.01
C ILE A 668 6.49 6.51 37.50
N THR A 669 5.27 6.08 37.15
CA THR A 669 4.86 5.81 35.77
C THR A 669 4.83 7.06 34.88
N ILE A 670 4.82 8.26 35.47
CA ILE A 670 4.93 9.54 34.73
C ILE A 670 6.27 9.60 33.99
N PHE A 671 7.34 9.13 34.60
CA PHE A 671 8.69 9.15 34.02
C PHE A 671 8.98 7.96 33.11
N GLY A 672 8.25 6.85 33.26
CA GLY A 672 8.37 5.70 32.37
C GLY A 672 7.28 4.65 32.58
N GLY A 673 6.74 4.10 31.49
CA GLY A 673 5.49 3.35 31.55
C GLY A 673 4.93 2.94 30.19
N PRO A 674 3.77 2.25 30.18
CA PRO A 674 3.28 1.56 29.00
C PRO A 674 2.98 2.49 27.81
N SER A 675 2.30 3.61 28.06
CA SER A 675 1.97 4.58 27.01
C SER A 675 3.21 5.23 26.39
N GLY A 676 4.24 5.49 27.20
CA GLY A 676 5.48 6.12 26.77
C GLY A 676 6.35 5.21 25.91
N TYR A 677 6.56 3.94 26.27
CA TYR A 677 7.36 3.04 25.43
C TYR A 677 6.67 2.72 24.10
N ILE A 678 5.34 2.57 24.08
CA ILE A 678 4.58 2.31 22.85
C ILE A 678 4.73 3.48 21.87
N LEU A 679 4.69 4.72 22.38
CA LEU A 679 4.95 5.90 21.55
C LEU A 679 6.38 5.87 20.98
N VAL A 680 7.38 5.67 21.83
CA VAL A 680 8.80 5.73 21.42
C VAL A 680 9.13 4.61 20.42
N ILE A 681 8.60 3.40 20.60
CA ILE A 681 8.87 2.30 19.67
C ILE A 681 8.15 2.49 18.32
N ASN A 682 6.97 3.13 18.31
CA ASN A 682 6.31 3.56 17.09
C ASN A 682 7.09 4.67 16.37
N ILE A 683 7.70 5.61 17.10
CA ILE A 683 8.61 6.61 16.53
C ILE A 683 9.82 5.93 15.87
N ILE A 684 10.48 4.99 16.56
CA ILE A 684 11.62 4.24 16.01
C ILE A 684 11.21 3.47 14.74
N ALA A 685 10.06 2.80 14.75
CA ALA A 685 9.55 2.08 13.58
C ALA A 685 9.20 3.03 12.42
N GLY A 686 8.68 4.23 12.70
CA GLY A 686 8.36 5.24 11.69
C GLY A 686 9.59 5.79 10.99
N GLU A 687 10.67 6.04 11.72
CA GLU A 687 11.92 6.57 11.18
C GLU A 687 12.73 5.51 10.41
N VAL A 688 12.68 4.25 10.84
CA VAL A 688 13.47 3.16 10.23
C VAL A 688 12.81 2.58 8.96
N VAL A 689 11.50 2.76 8.79
CA VAL A 689 10.73 2.10 7.71
C VAL A 689 10.30 3.11 6.64
N GLU A 690 10.51 2.76 5.37
CA GLU A 690 10.06 3.55 4.22
C GLU A 690 8.53 3.78 4.21
N PRO A 691 8.05 4.98 3.83
CA PRO A 691 6.64 5.36 3.91
C PRO A 691 5.63 4.36 3.33
N LEU A 692 6.00 3.64 2.26
CA LEU A 692 5.18 2.64 1.57
C LEU A 692 4.94 1.34 2.38
N ARG A 693 5.82 1.01 3.35
CA ARG A 693 5.72 -0.21 4.18
C ARG A 693 5.32 0.06 5.64
N ARG A 694 5.24 1.33 6.06
CA ARG A 694 4.93 1.74 7.45
C ARG A 694 3.64 1.13 8.00
N THR A 695 2.56 1.12 7.21
CA THR A 695 1.27 0.56 7.64
C THR A 695 1.34 -0.92 7.97
N ALA A 696 2.11 -1.70 7.20
CA ALA A 696 2.28 -3.14 7.45
C ALA A 696 3.17 -3.42 8.66
N VAL A 697 4.23 -2.62 8.86
CA VAL A 697 5.14 -2.79 10.01
C VAL A 697 4.46 -2.34 11.31
N PHE A 698 3.68 -1.25 11.31
CA PHE A 698 2.88 -0.85 12.48
C PHE A 698 1.84 -1.90 12.87
N GLY A 699 1.17 -2.53 11.90
CA GLY A 699 0.26 -3.65 12.17
C GLY A 699 0.96 -4.85 12.81
N ARG A 700 2.15 -5.24 12.30
CA ARG A 700 2.96 -6.33 12.87
C ARG A 700 3.48 -5.98 14.27
N LEU A 701 3.88 -4.73 14.50
CA LEU A 701 4.37 -4.25 15.79
C LEU A 701 3.27 -4.28 16.85
N GLN A 702 2.08 -3.78 16.52
CA GLN A 702 0.92 -3.89 17.40
C GLN A 702 0.57 -5.36 17.70
N GLY A 703 0.63 -6.22 16.68
CA GLY A 703 0.44 -7.66 16.85
C GLY A 703 1.45 -8.32 17.79
N ALA A 704 2.74 -7.96 17.67
CA ALA A 704 3.82 -8.44 18.53
C ALA A 704 3.67 -7.96 19.99
N ILE A 705 3.25 -6.71 20.20
CA ILE A 705 2.91 -6.15 21.52
C ILE A 705 1.78 -6.97 22.16
N MET A 706 0.67 -7.18 21.44
CA MET A 706 -0.47 -7.97 21.95
C MET A 706 -0.10 -9.43 22.24
N LEU A 707 0.79 -10.03 21.44
CA LEU A 707 1.31 -11.38 21.70
C LEU A 707 2.16 -11.43 22.97
N GLY A 708 3.03 -10.44 23.18
CA GLY A 708 3.82 -10.30 24.42
C GLY A 708 2.91 -10.12 25.64
N GLN A 709 1.83 -9.36 25.48
CA GLN A 709 0.82 -9.17 26.52
C GLN A 709 0.11 -10.49 26.88
N GLY A 710 -0.33 -11.25 25.88
CA GLY A 710 -0.98 -12.54 26.10
C GLY A 710 -0.08 -13.56 26.79
N ILE A 711 1.18 -13.70 26.36
CA ILE A 711 2.13 -14.61 27.02
C ILE A 711 2.46 -14.12 28.44
N GLY A 712 2.59 -12.81 28.65
CA GLY A 712 2.86 -12.22 29.96
C GLY A 712 1.73 -12.43 30.95
N TYR A 713 0.47 -12.33 30.52
CA TYR A 713 -0.69 -12.66 31.35
C TYR A 713 -0.72 -14.11 31.78
N LEU A 714 -0.48 -15.03 30.84
CA LEU A 714 -0.47 -16.46 31.12
C LEU A 714 0.64 -16.81 32.11
N THR A 715 1.88 -16.43 31.77
CA THR A 715 3.06 -16.74 32.59
C THR A 715 3.03 -16.02 33.93
N GLY A 716 2.58 -14.77 33.98
CA GLY A 716 2.36 -14.03 35.22
C GLY A 716 1.31 -14.69 36.11
N GLY A 717 0.17 -15.08 35.53
CA GLY A 717 -0.89 -15.83 36.20
C GLY A 717 -0.37 -17.11 36.85
N MET A 718 0.29 -17.97 36.05
CA MET A 718 0.88 -19.23 36.52
C MET A 718 1.98 -19.03 37.57
N LEU A 719 2.82 -18.00 37.43
CA LEU A 719 3.88 -17.74 38.39
C LEU A 719 3.34 -17.29 39.74
N GLY A 720 2.24 -16.53 39.79
CA GLY A 720 1.69 -16.13 41.09
C GLY A 720 0.81 -17.18 41.76
N ASP A 721 0.37 -18.22 41.05
CA ASP A 721 -0.13 -19.44 41.70
C ASP A 721 0.98 -20.17 42.49
N ILE A 722 2.25 -20.07 42.03
CA ILE A 722 3.40 -20.66 42.72
C ILE A 722 3.82 -19.80 43.91
N ASP A 723 4.04 -18.50 43.68
CA ASP A 723 4.36 -17.53 44.72
C ASP A 723 3.87 -16.14 44.29
N ILE A 724 3.13 -15.48 45.16
CA ILE A 724 2.57 -14.13 44.99
C ILE A 724 3.65 -13.11 44.56
N LYS A 725 4.92 -13.31 44.95
CA LYS A 725 6.04 -12.42 44.62
C LYS A 725 6.74 -12.75 43.30
N ALA A 726 6.69 -14.00 42.86
CA ALA A 726 7.45 -14.48 41.70
C ALA A 726 7.17 -13.71 40.39
N PRO A 727 5.92 -13.29 40.08
CA PRO A 727 5.66 -12.49 38.88
C PRO A 727 6.39 -11.14 38.87
N PHE A 728 6.49 -10.49 40.03
CA PHE A 728 7.17 -9.19 40.17
C PHE A 728 8.69 -9.34 40.04
N GLY A 729 9.28 -10.34 40.68
CA GLY A 729 10.71 -10.64 40.53
C GLY A 729 11.08 -10.97 39.08
N THR A 730 10.26 -11.79 38.42
CA THR A 730 10.44 -12.16 37.01
C THR A 730 10.31 -10.93 36.10
N SER A 731 9.31 -10.08 36.34
CA SER A 731 9.13 -8.82 35.60
C SER A 731 10.36 -7.91 35.70
N PHE A 732 10.93 -7.74 36.91
CA PHE A 732 12.15 -6.97 37.10
C PHE A 732 13.33 -7.51 36.28
N CYS A 733 13.59 -8.81 36.35
CA CYS A 733 14.64 -9.46 35.53
C CYS A 733 14.40 -9.26 34.04
N CYS A 734 13.15 -9.42 33.57
CA CYS A 734 12.78 -9.21 32.18
C CYS A 734 12.93 -7.75 31.73
N PHE A 735 12.69 -6.76 32.58
CA PHE A 735 12.97 -5.35 32.26
C PHE A 735 14.47 -5.10 32.09
N ILE A 736 15.32 -5.66 32.94
CA ILE A 736 16.78 -5.55 32.80
C ILE A 736 17.25 -6.20 31.49
N LEU A 737 16.76 -7.41 31.18
CA LEU A 737 17.06 -8.09 29.92
C LEU A 737 16.57 -7.31 28.70
N SER A 738 15.36 -6.74 28.77
CA SER A 738 14.80 -5.90 27.71
C SER A 738 15.60 -4.62 27.53
N GLY A 739 16.10 -4.02 28.61
CA GLY A 739 16.99 -2.85 28.58
C GLY A 739 18.33 -3.17 27.91
N ILE A 740 18.96 -4.30 28.27
CA ILE A 740 20.18 -4.79 27.63
C ILE A 740 19.95 -5.06 26.14
N TYR A 741 18.81 -5.66 25.79
CA TYR A 741 18.43 -5.91 24.40
C TYR A 741 18.21 -4.60 23.63
N ALA A 742 17.39 -3.67 24.16
CA ALA A 742 17.14 -2.38 23.54
C ALA A 742 18.43 -1.56 23.39
N TRP A 743 19.35 -1.66 24.35
CA TRP A 743 20.65 -1.02 24.26
C TRP A 743 21.56 -1.67 23.21
N SER A 744 21.57 -2.99 23.06
CA SER A 744 22.50 -3.68 22.13
C SER A 744 21.97 -3.81 20.70
N ALA A 745 20.66 -4.00 20.52
CA ALA A 745 20.06 -4.40 19.26
C ALA A 745 19.39 -3.27 18.47
N LEU A 746 18.99 -2.16 19.12
CA LEU A 746 18.30 -1.05 18.45
C LEU A 746 19.27 0.02 17.91
N PRO A 747 19.01 0.54 16.69
CA PRO A 747 19.85 1.55 16.07
C PRO A 747 19.81 2.89 16.84
N TYR A 748 20.91 3.64 16.81
CA TYR A 748 20.96 5.01 17.31
C TYR A 748 20.47 5.96 16.21
N ILE A 749 19.51 6.84 16.55
CA ILE A 749 18.94 7.85 15.65
C ILE A 749 19.27 9.22 16.26
N SER A 750 19.90 10.11 15.48
CA SER A 750 20.33 11.41 15.98
C SER A 750 19.12 12.33 16.24
N PRO A 751 19.07 13.06 17.36
CA PRO A 751 17.96 13.97 17.68
C PRO A 751 17.75 15.07 16.62
N GLU A 752 18.84 15.51 15.97
CA GLU A 752 18.85 16.57 14.96
C GLU A 752 18.06 16.21 13.70
N SER A 753 18.00 14.92 13.34
CA SER A 753 17.17 14.43 12.24
C SER A 753 15.66 14.57 12.48
N MET A 754 15.24 14.75 13.73
CA MET A 754 13.83 14.92 14.13
C MET A 754 13.44 16.37 14.46
N SER A 755 14.40 17.30 14.51
CA SER A 755 14.16 18.72 14.80
C SER A 755 14.42 19.60 13.57
N SER A 756 13.56 19.51 12.57
CA SER A 756 13.56 20.49 11.46
C SER A 756 13.26 21.89 12.03
N GLY A 757 14.11 22.87 11.69
CA GLY A 757 14.19 24.19 12.30
C GLY A 757 12.86 24.94 12.48
N GLY A 758 12.39 24.99 13.73
CA GLY A 758 11.29 25.82 14.20
C GLY A 758 11.36 25.94 15.73
N ARG A 759 11.18 27.15 16.25
CA ARG A 759 11.42 27.57 17.65
C ARG A 759 11.10 26.53 18.74
N PRO A 760 11.92 26.43 19.81
CA PRO A 760 11.65 25.54 20.92
C PRO A 760 10.49 26.07 21.80
N ALA A 761 9.66 25.14 22.27
CA ALA A 761 8.69 25.31 23.36
C ALA A 761 7.46 26.20 23.12
N THR A 762 6.50 25.76 22.28
CA THR A 762 5.05 26.08 22.43
C THR A 762 4.12 24.96 21.94
N GLY A 763 4.63 23.72 21.81
CA GLY A 763 3.92 22.62 21.13
C GLY A 763 3.22 21.58 22.03
N PHE A 764 2.92 21.89 23.30
CA PHE A 764 2.34 20.91 24.23
C PHE A 764 0.87 20.57 23.93
N LEU A 765 0.12 21.52 23.35
CA LEU A 765 -1.31 21.40 23.04
C LEU A 765 -1.60 21.42 21.52
N THR A 766 -0.57 21.38 20.68
CA THR A 766 -0.74 21.34 19.21
C THR A 766 -1.63 20.19 18.72
N PRO A 767 -1.58 18.98 19.31
CA PRO A 767 -2.50 17.90 18.93
C PRO A 767 -3.97 18.23 19.24
N LEU A 768 -4.26 18.97 20.32
CA LEU A 768 -5.62 19.41 20.65
C LEU A 768 -6.13 20.49 19.69
N LYS A 769 -5.23 21.24 19.04
CA LYS A 769 -5.58 22.23 18.01
C LYS A 769 -6.21 21.59 16.77
N VAL A 770 -5.90 20.32 16.48
CA VAL A 770 -6.51 19.56 15.38
C VAL A 770 -7.99 19.23 15.65
N LEU A 771 -8.41 19.21 16.92
CA LEU A 771 -9.81 19.00 17.31
C LEU A 771 -10.65 20.27 17.18
N MET A 772 -10.06 21.43 16.87
CA MET A 772 -10.84 22.64 16.62
C MET A 772 -11.61 22.56 15.28
N PRO A 773 -12.82 23.14 15.19
CA PRO A 773 -13.63 23.11 13.97
C PRO A 773 -12.85 23.67 12.78
N GLN A 774 -12.63 22.84 11.76
CA GLN A 774 -11.94 23.29 10.54
C GLN A 774 -12.86 24.21 9.75
N LYS A 775 -12.40 25.41 9.39
CA LYS A 775 -13.16 26.33 8.53
C LYS A 775 -12.94 25.91 7.08
N LEU A 776 -13.93 25.27 6.45
CA LEU A 776 -13.91 24.92 5.04
C LEU A 776 -14.59 26.02 4.23
N ARG A 777 -13.97 26.45 3.13
CA ARG A 777 -14.60 27.36 2.17
C ARG A 777 -15.25 26.50 1.08
N LEU A 778 -16.59 26.49 1.04
CA LEU A 778 -17.34 25.76 0.02
C LEU A 778 -17.11 26.38 -1.37
N ALA A 779 -17.38 25.63 -2.43
CA ALA A 779 -17.31 26.12 -3.82
C ALA A 779 -18.18 27.38 -4.07
N ASP A 780 -19.17 27.61 -3.21
CA ASP A 780 -20.07 28.77 -3.18
C ASP A 780 -19.48 29.98 -2.42
N GLY A 781 -18.18 29.98 -2.10
CA GLY A 781 -17.47 31.07 -1.40
C GLY A 781 -17.75 31.20 0.10
N LYS A 782 -18.83 30.58 0.60
CA LYS A 782 -19.23 30.57 2.02
C LYS A 782 -18.31 29.69 2.87
N THR A 783 -17.91 30.21 4.03
CA THR A 783 -17.14 29.47 5.03
C THR A 783 -18.09 28.67 5.93
N LYS A 784 -18.03 27.34 5.88
CA LYS A 784 -18.73 26.45 6.82
C LYS A 784 -17.73 25.80 7.78
N LYS A 785 -18.08 25.75 9.06
CA LYS A 785 -17.29 25.01 10.07
C LYS A 785 -17.56 23.51 9.90
N HIS A 786 -16.52 22.74 9.64
CA HIS A 786 -16.56 21.29 9.57
C HIS A 786 -16.37 20.71 10.97
N LEU A 787 -17.41 20.03 11.48
CA LEU A 787 -17.44 19.40 12.80
C LEU A 787 -17.14 17.89 12.77
N GLY A 788 -16.84 17.32 11.58
CA GLY A 788 -16.72 15.86 11.39
C GLY A 788 -15.67 15.21 12.29
N VAL A 789 -14.51 15.86 12.49
CA VAL A 789 -13.44 15.37 13.38
C VAL A 789 -13.90 15.31 14.83
N ILE A 790 -14.68 16.30 15.29
CA ILE A 790 -15.21 16.34 16.67
C ILE A 790 -16.22 15.21 16.88
N PHE A 791 -17.15 15.01 15.96
CA PHE A 791 -18.12 13.90 16.04
C PHE A 791 -17.44 12.53 15.97
N LEU A 792 -16.42 12.37 15.12
CA LEU A 792 -15.64 11.12 15.07
C LEU A 792 -14.91 10.88 16.39
N CYS A 793 -14.25 11.90 16.96
CA CYS A 793 -13.58 11.79 18.24
C CYS A 793 -14.56 11.56 19.40
N ALA A 794 -15.75 12.16 19.39
CA ALA A 794 -16.81 11.86 20.34
C ALA A 794 -17.28 10.40 20.22
N GLY A 795 -17.45 9.90 18.99
CA GLY A 795 -17.77 8.49 18.75
C GLY A 795 -16.67 7.53 19.21
N ILE A 796 -15.39 7.87 19.00
CA ILE A 796 -14.24 7.10 19.52
C ILE A 796 -14.26 7.11 21.05
N PHE A 797 -14.50 8.28 21.66
CA PHE A 797 -14.59 8.42 23.10
C PHE A 797 -15.68 7.51 23.66
N LEU A 798 -16.91 7.58 23.14
CA LEU A 798 -18.03 6.74 23.56
C LEU A 798 -17.78 5.26 23.29
N GLY A 799 -17.18 4.92 22.15
CA GLY A 799 -16.83 3.54 21.81
C GLY A 799 -15.81 2.93 22.77
N VAL A 800 -14.73 3.66 23.09
CA VAL A 800 -13.76 3.23 24.11
C VAL A 800 -14.38 3.23 25.49
N LEU A 801 -15.27 4.20 25.79
CA LEU A 801 -16.00 4.29 27.05
C LEU A 801 -16.78 3.01 27.35
N ALA A 802 -17.49 2.50 26.35
CA ALA A 802 -18.26 1.26 26.48
C ALA A 802 -17.33 0.03 26.53
N THR A 803 -16.41 -0.08 25.57
CA THR A 803 -15.76 -1.36 25.26
C THR A 803 -14.49 -1.66 26.06
N ASP A 804 -13.72 -0.66 26.49
CA ASP A 804 -12.39 -0.89 27.08
C ASP A 804 -12.45 -1.43 28.52
N TYR A 805 -13.62 -1.34 29.18
CA TYR A 805 -13.83 -1.97 30.50
C TYR A 805 -14.08 -3.48 30.40
N ALA A 806 -14.60 -3.98 29.28
CA ALA A 806 -15.13 -5.34 29.17
C ALA A 806 -14.12 -6.43 29.60
N PRO A 807 -12.82 -6.38 29.23
CA PRO A 807 -11.86 -7.40 29.67
C PRO A 807 -11.65 -7.40 31.19
N LEU A 808 -11.57 -6.21 31.78
CA LEU A 808 -11.44 -6.04 33.22
C LEU A 808 -12.70 -6.48 33.95
N LEU A 809 -13.88 -6.10 33.44
CA LEU A 809 -15.18 -6.53 33.97
C LEU A 809 -15.30 -8.05 33.99
N ILE A 810 -14.91 -8.72 32.90
CA ILE A 810 -14.95 -10.17 32.78
C ILE A 810 -13.99 -10.84 33.76
N GLN A 811 -12.75 -10.33 33.88
CA GLN A 811 -11.78 -10.84 34.86
C GLN A 811 -12.30 -10.69 36.31
N MET A 812 -12.89 -9.53 36.64
CA MET A 812 -13.42 -9.25 37.97
C MET A 812 -14.64 -10.12 38.28
N TYR A 813 -15.56 -10.26 37.31
CA TYR A 813 -16.75 -11.10 37.45
C TYR A 813 -16.39 -12.60 37.53
N ALA A 814 -15.43 -13.07 36.72
CA ALA A 814 -14.93 -14.44 36.77
C ALA A 814 -14.37 -14.79 38.15
N THR A 815 -13.64 -13.85 38.75
CA THR A 815 -13.06 -14.04 40.08
C THR A 815 -14.15 -14.03 41.16
N ALA A 816 -15.07 -13.07 41.10
CA ALA A 816 -16.12 -12.91 42.12
C ALA A 816 -17.19 -14.01 42.07
N ALA A 817 -17.73 -14.33 40.89
CA ALA A 817 -18.88 -15.22 40.73
C ALA A 817 -18.48 -16.69 40.48
N PHE A 818 -17.31 -16.94 39.89
CA PHE A 818 -16.88 -18.29 39.50
C PHE A 818 -15.66 -18.80 40.26
N SER A 819 -15.10 -18.00 41.18
CA SER A 819 -13.91 -18.32 41.97
C SER A 819 -12.72 -18.73 41.10
N PHE A 820 -12.46 -17.97 40.04
CA PHE A 820 -11.28 -18.17 39.19
C PHE A 820 -10.00 -17.93 39.99
N THR A 821 -9.06 -18.86 39.87
CA THR A 821 -7.70 -18.73 40.44
C THR A 821 -6.86 -17.74 39.64
N GLN A 822 -5.62 -17.48 40.09
CA GLN A 822 -4.74 -16.56 39.37
C GLN A 822 -4.34 -17.13 38.01
N GLY A 823 -4.07 -18.43 37.93
CA GLY A 823 -3.84 -19.15 36.67
C GLY A 823 -5.04 -19.14 35.73
N ASP A 824 -6.26 -19.34 36.24
CA ASP A 824 -7.48 -19.32 35.42
C ASP A 824 -7.70 -17.95 34.77
N ASN A 825 -7.51 -16.87 35.54
CA ASN A 825 -7.54 -15.49 35.05
C ASN A 825 -6.37 -15.20 34.09
N GLY A 826 -5.20 -15.81 34.31
CA GLY A 826 -4.07 -15.74 33.40
C GLY A 826 -4.39 -16.33 32.03
N TRP A 827 -5.02 -17.51 31.99
CA TRP A 827 -5.54 -18.13 30.77
C TRP A 827 -6.60 -17.28 30.09
N LEU A 828 -7.56 -16.78 30.86
CA LEU A 828 -8.68 -15.96 30.35
C LEU A 828 -8.19 -14.69 29.65
N MET A 829 -7.31 -13.93 30.31
CA MET A 829 -6.77 -12.69 29.76
C MET A 829 -5.79 -12.96 28.62
N SER A 830 -5.06 -14.07 28.66
CA SER A 830 -4.18 -14.51 27.57
C SER A 830 -4.97 -14.85 26.31
N GLU A 831 -6.05 -15.61 26.44
CA GLU A 831 -6.95 -15.96 25.34
C GLU A 831 -7.50 -14.71 24.67
N PHE A 832 -8.02 -13.76 25.46
CA PHE A 832 -8.51 -12.48 24.97
C PHE A 832 -7.44 -11.73 24.16
N ALA A 833 -6.22 -11.59 24.70
CA ALA A 833 -5.13 -10.87 24.04
C ALA A 833 -4.62 -11.58 22.77
N ILE A 834 -4.49 -12.90 22.78
CA ILE A 834 -4.03 -13.71 21.64
C ILE A 834 -5.07 -13.70 20.53
N MET A 835 -6.36 -13.88 20.86
CA MET A 835 -7.45 -13.82 19.87
C MET A 835 -7.56 -12.43 19.25
N ARG A 836 -7.41 -11.38 20.04
CA ARG A 836 -7.33 -10.00 19.54
C ARG A 836 -6.15 -9.81 18.58
N SER A 837 -4.98 -10.35 18.91
CA SER A 837 -3.81 -10.33 18.03
C SER A 837 -4.08 -11.07 16.72
N PHE A 838 -4.64 -12.28 16.78
CA PHE A 838 -5.00 -13.07 15.60
C PHE A 838 -6.02 -12.34 14.70
N PHE A 839 -7.07 -11.77 15.30
CA PHE A 839 -8.09 -11.01 14.58
C PHE A 839 -7.47 -9.83 13.83
N LEU A 840 -6.66 -9.02 14.50
CA LEU A 840 -6.04 -7.83 13.91
C LEU A 840 -4.99 -8.16 12.83
N ILE A 841 -4.23 -9.25 12.99
CA ILE A 841 -3.18 -9.64 12.02
C ILE A 841 -3.78 -10.31 10.77
N PHE A 842 -4.77 -11.19 10.93
CA PHE A 842 -5.20 -12.09 9.85
C PHE A 842 -6.63 -11.81 9.32
N LEU A 843 -7.59 -11.54 10.21
CA LEU A 843 -8.99 -11.42 9.84
C LEU A 843 -9.36 -9.99 9.42
N PHE A 844 -9.01 -9.00 10.24
CA PHE A 844 -9.37 -7.60 10.02
C PHE A 844 -8.97 -7.07 8.62
N PRO A 845 -7.72 -7.28 8.13
CA PRO A 845 -7.33 -6.81 6.80
C PRO A 845 -8.16 -7.45 5.67
N ARG A 846 -8.54 -8.72 5.82
CA ARG A 846 -9.35 -9.45 4.83
C ARG A 846 -10.81 -8.97 4.83
N ILE A 847 -11.39 -8.77 6.02
CA ILE A 847 -12.77 -8.30 6.19
C ILE A 847 -12.94 -6.91 5.59
N ILE A 848 -12.02 -5.98 5.85
CA ILE A 848 -12.08 -4.63 5.29
C ILE A 848 -11.92 -4.65 3.76
N THR A 849 -10.96 -5.41 3.24
CA THR A 849 -10.73 -5.48 1.77
C THR A 849 -11.94 -6.08 1.04
N TRP A 850 -12.51 -7.15 1.58
CA TRP A 850 -13.71 -7.79 1.04
C TRP A 850 -14.94 -6.89 1.18
N GLY A 851 -15.13 -6.29 2.36
CA GLY A 851 -16.26 -5.42 2.66
C GLY A 851 -16.29 -4.15 1.81
N ARG A 852 -15.14 -3.48 1.61
CA ARG A 852 -15.03 -2.35 0.68
C ARG A 852 -15.39 -2.76 -0.76
N SER A 853 -14.91 -3.92 -1.21
CA SER A 853 -15.24 -4.44 -2.55
C SER A 853 -16.73 -4.78 -2.70
N TRP A 854 -17.39 -5.24 -1.63
CA TRP A 854 -18.80 -5.60 -1.63
C TRP A 854 -19.74 -4.39 -1.49
N TYR A 855 -19.37 -3.42 -0.66
CA TYR A 855 -20.13 -2.19 -0.41
C TYR A 855 -20.21 -1.31 -1.67
N VAL A 856 -19.11 -1.21 -2.41
CA VAL A 856 -19.05 -0.52 -3.72
C VAL A 856 -19.93 -1.22 -4.77
N ASN A 857 -19.97 -2.56 -4.76
CA ASN A 857 -20.82 -3.33 -5.69
C ASN A 857 -22.32 -3.30 -5.34
N SER A 858 -22.68 -3.12 -4.06
CA SER A 858 -24.08 -3.22 -3.61
C SER A 858 -24.86 -1.92 -3.81
N ARG A 859 -24.22 -0.76 -3.70
CA ARG A 859 -24.86 0.54 -3.97
C ARG A 859 -25.03 0.87 -5.45
N THR A 860 -24.29 0.20 -6.34
CA THR A 860 -24.59 0.26 -7.78
C THR A 860 -25.93 -0.37 -8.15
N THR A 861 -26.60 -1.04 -7.18
CA THR A 861 -27.90 -1.71 -7.34
C THR A 861 -29.07 -1.01 -6.64
N SER A 862 -28.84 0.03 -5.82
CA SER A 862 -29.86 0.55 -4.89
C SER A 862 -29.91 2.08 -4.76
N SER A 863 -29.41 2.83 -5.74
CA SER A 863 -29.55 4.29 -5.78
C SER A 863 -30.22 4.73 -7.08
N ASP A 864 -31.42 4.21 -7.31
CA ASP A 864 -32.49 4.93 -7.99
C ASP A 864 -33.53 5.22 -6.89
N GLU A 865 -34.01 6.46 -6.80
CA GLU A 865 -34.99 7.00 -5.82
C GLU A 865 -34.39 7.58 -4.52
N VAL A 866 -34.22 8.91 -4.48
CA VAL A 866 -34.97 9.87 -3.62
C VAL A 866 -34.39 11.29 -3.76
N ASP A 867 -35.29 12.19 -4.21
CA ASP A 867 -35.39 13.66 -4.15
C ASP A 867 -34.24 14.63 -4.52
N GLU A 868 -34.42 15.22 -5.71
CA GLU A 868 -34.05 16.58 -6.07
C GLU A 868 -35.07 17.57 -5.47
N THR A 869 -34.72 18.32 -4.43
CA THR A 869 -35.21 19.68 -4.24
C THR A 869 -34.19 20.48 -3.42
N ILE A 870 -33.52 21.44 -4.05
CA ILE A 870 -33.30 22.82 -3.55
C ILE A 870 -32.72 23.62 -4.72
N THR A 871 -33.55 24.52 -5.18
CA THR A 871 -33.41 25.51 -6.24
C THR A 871 -32.21 26.43 -6.02
N GLN A 872 -31.45 26.67 -7.10
CA GLN A 872 -30.48 27.76 -7.20
C GLN A 872 -31.22 29.10 -7.06
N HIS A 873 -30.91 29.86 -6.01
CA HIS A 873 -31.25 31.29 -5.95
C HIS A 873 -29.97 32.09 -6.19
N ILE A 874 -29.88 32.73 -7.35
CA ILE A 874 -28.91 33.78 -7.65
C ILE A 874 -29.39 35.05 -6.94
N PRO A 875 -28.64 35.67 -6.01
CA PRO A 875 -28.98 37.01 -5.52
C PRO A 875 -28.28 38.07 -6.37
N THR A 876 -29.08 38.91 -7.01
CA THR A 876 -28.68 39.99 -7.93
C THR A 876 -28.65 41.35 -7.25
N THR A 877 -27.93 41.50 -6.11
CA THR A 877 -27.95 42.76 -5.35
C THR A 877 -26.57 43.16 -4.81
N ALA A 878 -26.15 44.39 -5.11
CA ALA A 878 -24.83 44.97 -4.81
C ALA A 878 -24.63 45.43 -3.34
N GLY A 879 -24.94 44.56 -2.37
CA GLY A 879 -24.97 44.92 -0.94
C GLY A 879 -24.19 44.03 0.03
N GLU A 880 -23.53 42.96 -0.40
CA GLU A 880 -22.84 42.02 0.53
C GLU A 880 -21.30 42.07 0.43
N PHE A 881 -20.74 43.24 0.14
CA PHE A 881 -19.34 43.53 0.48
C PHE A 881 -19.31 44.19 1.86
N ASP A 882 -18.84 43.46 2.87
CA ASP A 882 -18.28 44.12 4.04
C ASP A 882 -16.94 43.47 4.42
N ALA A 883 -15.91 44.31 4.40
CA ALA A 883 -14.54 43.97 4.71
C ALA A 883 -14.27 44.41 6.14
N THR A 884 -13.93 43.47 7.03
CA THR A 884 -13.26 43.79 8.28
C THR A 884 -11.92 43.06 8.36
N VAL A 885 -10.89 43.88 8.54
CA VAL A 885 -9.46 43.59 8.57
C VAL A 885 -9.05 43.30 10.02
N GLY A 886 -8.22 42.28 10.25
CA GLY A 886 -7.40 42.15 11.47
C GLY A 886 -7.12 40.71 11.94
N GLU A 887 -5.84 40.34 12.00
CA GLU A 887 -5.23 39.06 12.45
C GLU A 887 -5.49 37.80 11.60
N GLN A 888 -4.90 37.80 10.40
CA GLN A 888 -4.51 36.57 9.69
C GLN A 888 -3.18 36.05 10.25
N ALA A 889 -3.24 34.96 11.02
CA ALA A 889 -2.17 33.97 11.00
C ALA A 889 -2.37 33.12 9.75
N ASP A 890 -1.40 33.19 8.84
CA ASP A 890 -1.44 32.60 7.50
C ASP A 890 -1.73 31.08 7.53
N HIS A 891 -2.97 30.72 7.21
CA HIS A 891 -3.29 29.42 6.64
C HIS A 891 -3.74 29.67 5.20
N GLU A 892 -2.95 29.21 4.23
CA GLU A 892 -3.38 29.17 2.82
C GLU A 892 -4.74 28.47 2.71
N PRO A 893 -5.70 29.05 1.95
CA PRO A 893 -7.04 28.49 1.82
C PRO A 893 -7.00 27.16 1.06
N TYR A 894 -7.43 26.09 1.73
CA TYR A 894 -7.50 24.73 1.20
C TYR A 894 -8.59 24.60 0.12
N GLN A 895 -8.19 24.12 -1.06
CA GLN A 895 -9.08 23.71 -2.14
C GLN A 895 -9.49 22.25 -1.89
N ALA A 896 -10.80 21.98 -1.80
CA ALA A 896 -11.30 20.63 -1.56
C ALA A 896 -10.78 19.67 -2.65
N VAL A 897 -10.03 18.64 -2.25
CA VAL A 897 -9.60 17.56 -3.13
C VAL A 897 -10.85 16.87 -3.67
N ASN A 898 -10.93 16.70 -5.00
CA ASN A 898 -12.06 16.06 -5.69
C ASN A 898 -12.36 14.68 -5.09
N SER A 899 -13.39 14.61 -4.25
CA SER A 899 -13.87 13.38 -3.62
C SER A 899 -14.85 12.71 -4.57
N ASN A 900 -14.66 11.41 -4.80
CA ASN A 900 -15.73 10.50 -5.24
C ASN A 900 -15.32 9.02 -5.08
N LYS A 901 -14.03 8.67 -4.96
CA LYS A 901 -13.60 7.28 -4.65
C LYS A 901 -12.98 7.10 -3.26
N GLU A 902 -12.35 8.13 -2.71
CA GLU A 902 -11.87 8.09 -1.32
C GLU A 902 -13.04 8.21 -0.33
N ASP A 903 -14.09 8.97 -0.69
CA ASP A 903 -15.32 9.13 0.11
C ASP A 903 -16.12 7.83 0.28
N GLU A 904 -16.09 6.92 -0.70
CA GLU A 904 -16.80 5.64 -0.60
C GLU A 904 -16.12 4.65 0.35
N GLY A 905 -14.78 4.65 0.39
CA GLY A 905 -14.00 3.87 1.35
C GLY A 905 -14.21 4.36 2.78
N VAL A 906 -14.22 5.68 2.99
CA VAL A 906 -14.52 6.31 4.29
C VAL A 906 -15.92 5.95 4.78
N ARG A 907 -16.92 5.94 3.90
CA ARG A 907 -18.30 5.58 4.26
C ARG A 907 -18.43 4.13 4.69
N PHE A 908 -17.78 3.19 3.99
CA PHE A 908 -17.76 1.79 4.43
C PHE A 908 -17.08 1.65 5.80
N ASP A 909 -15.94 2.31 6.00
CA ASP A 909 -15.20 2.25 7.26
C ASP A 909 -16.04 2.78 8.44
N LEU A 910 -16.84 3.83 8.23
CA LEU A 910 -17.81 4.34 9.22
C LEU A 910 -18.94 3.34 9.50
N VAL A 911 -19.48 2.68 8.47
CA VAL A 911 -20.51 1.64 8.63
C VAL A 911 -19.94 0.43 9.38
N PHE A 912 -18.74 -0.01 9.03
CA PHE A 912 -18.03 -1.06 9.74
C PHE A 912 -17.80 -0.69 11.20
N LEU A 913 -17.36 0.54 11.47
CA LEU A 913 -17.15 1.04 12.84
C LEU A 913 -18.44 0.97 13.67
N ARG A 914 -19.59 1.38 13.11
CA ARG A 914 -20.90 1.28 13.78
C ARG A 914 -21.26 -0.17 14.11
N TRP A 915 -21.19 -1.07 13.12
CA TRP A 915 -21.51 -2.48 13.33
C TRP A 915 -20.54 -3.19 14.27
N SER A 916 -19.26 -2.80 14.25
CA SER A 916 -18.25 -3.32 15.17
C SER A 916 -18.60 -2.99 16.63
N LEU A 917 -19.05 -1.75 16.90
CA LEU A 917 -19.50 -1.34 18.23
C LEU A 917 -20.77 -2.06 18.67
N VAL A 918 -21.74 -2.25 17.76
CA VAL A 918 -22.98 -3.00 18.04
C VAL A 918 -22.66 -4.46 18.38
N VAL A 919 -21.79 -5.10 17.61
CA VAL A 919 -21.37 -6.49 17.86
C VAL A 919 -20.67 -6.60 19.21
N ASP A 920 -19.78 -5.65 19.55
CA ASP A 920 -19.06 -5.67 20.82
C ASP A 920 -20.00 -5.46 22.02
N GLY A 921 -20.97 -4.54 21.91
CA GLY A 921 -22.01 -4.32 22.91
C GLY A 921 -22.92 -5.53 23.09
N LEU A 922 -23.31 -6.20 21.99
CA LEU A 922 -24.10 -7.42 22.03
C LEU A 922 -23.34 -8.57 22.71
N LEU A 923 -22.09 -8.80 22.34
CA LEU A 923 -21.25 -9.84 22.95
C LEU A 923 -21.00 -9.55 24.44
N THR A 924 -20.83 -8.28 24.81
CA THR A 924 -20.69 -7.85 26.21
C THR A 924 -21.97 -8.12 26.99
N THR A 925 -23.14 -7.85 26.39
CA THR A 925 -24.45 -8.15 26.98
C THR A 925 -24.64 -9.65 27.20
N VAL A 926 -24.32 -10.46 26.19
CA VAL A 926 -24.43 -11.93 26.27
C VAL A 926 -23.55 -12.49 27.39
N SER A 927 -22.39 -11.86 27.64
CA SER A 927 -21.49 -12.25 28.73
C SER A 927 -22.13 -12.11 30.12
N GLY A 928 -23.09 -11.18 30.28
CA GLY A 928 -23.86 -11.02 31.52
C GLY A 928 -24.80 -12.19 31.85
N PHE A 929 -25.09 -13.07 30.89
CA PHE A 929 -25.89 -14.29 31.08
C PHE A 929 -25.03 -15.53 31.39
N ALA A 930 -23.73 -15.36 31.62
CA ALA A 930 -22.85 -16.47 31.94
C ALA A 930 -23.25 -17.14 33.27
N THR A 931 -23.60 -18.42 33.22
CA THR A 931 -23.88 -19.27 34.40
C THR A 931 -22.82 -20.33 34.68
N GLN A 932 -21.92 -20.60 33.73
CA GLN A 932 -20.87 -21.62 33.86
C GLN A 932 -19.48 -21.04 33.54
N ARG A 933 -18.44 -21.62 34.14
CA ARG A 933 -17.04 -21.16 33.97
C ARG A 933 -16.60 -21.07 32.50
N TRP A 934 -17.01 -22.03 31.66
CA TRP A 934 -16.64 -22.05 30.25
C TRP A 934 -17.32 -20.96 29.41
N HIS A 935 -18.47 -20.43 29.85
CA HIS A 935 -19.11 -19.29 29.18
C HIS A 935 -18.22 -18.06 29.20
N ILE A 936 -17.44 -17.88 30.27
CA ILE A 936 -16.52 -16.75 30.43
C ILE A 936 -15.32 -16.86 29.48
N TYR A 937 -14.75 -18.06 29.31
CA TYR A 937 -13.73 -18.32 28.29
C TYR A 937 -14.29 -18.11 26.87
N LEU A 938 -15.51 -18.58 26.60
CA LEU A 938 -16.16 -18.33 25.30
C LEU A 938 -16.37 -16.83 25.04
N ALA A 939 -16.77 -16.07 26.04
CA ALA A 939 -16.89 -14.62 25.94
C ALA A 939 -15.54 -13.95 25.62
N ALA A 940 -14.46 -14.34 26.33
CA ALA A 940 -13.11 -13.85 26.09
C ALA A 940 -12.58 -14.21 24.68
N PHE A 941 -13.00 -15.35 24.13
CA PHE A 941 -12.69 -15.75 22.76
C PHE A 941 -13.45 -14.89 21.72
N LEU A 942 -14.72 -14.57 21.97
CA LEU A 942 -15.59 -13.90 20.99
C LEU A 942 -15.48 -12.37 20.98
N LEU A 943 -15.33 -11.73 22.13
CA LEU A 943 -15.25 -10.26 22.24
C LEU A 943 -14.16 -9.62 21.36
N PRO A 944 -12.97 -10.22 21.20
CA PRO A 944 -11.96 -9.70 20.30
C PRO A 944 -12.39 -9.50 18.84
N PHE A 945 -13.44 -10.18 18.35
CA PHE A 945 -13.96 -9.96 16.98
C PHE A 945 -14.63 -8.59 16.81
N GLY A 946 -15.08 -7.94 17.90
CA GLY A 946 -15.60 -6.58 17.91
C GLY A 946 -14.53 -5.48 17.92
N SER A 947 -13.25 -5.83 18.04
CA SER A 947 -12.16 -4.86 18.29
C SER A 947 -11.65 -4.06 17.08
N GLY A 948 -12.30 -4.21 15.92
CA GLY A 948 -11.90 -3.55 14.67
C GLY A 948 -12.18 -2.04 14.61
N SER A 949 -12.94 -1.51 15.58
CA SER A 949 -13.36 -0.11 15.64
C SER A 949 -12.19 0.87 15.73
N ALA A 950 -11.21 0.63 16.61
CA ALA A 950 -10.08 1.55 16.82
C ALA A 950 -9.15 1.70 15.59
N PRO A 951 -8.75 0.63 14.88
CA PRO A 951 -8.02 0.74 13.62
C PRO A 951 -8.83 1.45 12.50
N ALA A 952 -10.13 1.15 12.38
CA ALA A 952 -11.00 1.79 11.40
C ALA A 952 -11.15 3.30 11.66
N ALA A 953 -11.29 3.69 12.93
CA ALA A 953 -11.36 5.09 13.36
C ALA A 953 -10.08 5.86 13.06
N LYS A 954 -8.91 5.25 13.35
CA LYS A 954 -7.60 5.81 13.01
C LYS A 954 -7.41 5.92 11.50
N GLY A 955 -7.93 4.97 10.71
CA GLY A 955 -8.00 5.08 9.25
C GLY A 955 -8.81 6.29 8.80
N CYS A 956 -10.05 6.43 9.29
CA CYS A 956 -10.95 7.52 8.95
C CYS A 956 -10.34 8.90 9.27
N ILE A 957 -9.74 9.08 10.45
CA ILE A 957 -9.20 10.39 10.83
C ILE A 957 -8.00 10.80 9.96
N THR A 958 -7.15 9.85 9.56
CA THR A 958 -6.01 10.17 8.68
C THR A 958 -6.46 10.60 7.29
N GLN A 959 -7.64 10.17 6.85
CA GLN A 959 -8.23 10.59 5.57
C GLN A 959 -8.95 11.94 5.68
N MET A 960 -9.42 12.31 6.87
CA MET A 960 -10.04 13.62 7.14
C MET A 960 -9.02 14.75 7.36
N CYS A 961 -7.74 14.44 7.57
CA CYS A 961 -6.69 15.42 7.84
C CYS A 961 -5.66 15.51 6.68
N PRO A 962 -5.13 16.72 6.37
CA PRO A 962 -4.05 16.90 5.39
C PRO A 962 -2.81 16.09 5.76
N ASP A 963 -2.00 15.70 4.76
CA ASP A 963 -0.78 14.89 4.94
C ASP A 963 0.17 15.46 6.00
N SER A 964 0.27 16.80 6.10
CA SER A 964 1.11 17.51 7.07
C SER A 964 0.59 17.46 8.52
N GLN A 965 -0.69 17.13 8.74
CA GLN A 965 -1.34 17.12 10.06
C GLN A 965 -1.76 15.71 10.53
N ARG A 966 -1.57 14.66 9.72
CA ARG A 966 -1.96 13.28 10.07
C ARG A 966 -1.32 12.76 11.36
N ALA A 967 -0.04 13.09 11.59
CA ALA A 967 0.66 12.69 12.80
C ALA A 967 0.05 13.34 14.06
N ASP A 968 -0.31 14.62 13.97
CA ASP A 968 -0.95 15.35 15.07
C ASP A 968 -2.38 14.86 15.32
N ALA A 969 -3.13 14.50 14.26
CA ALA A 969 -4.46 13.89 14.36
C ALA A 969 -4.43 12.51 15.05
N LEU A 970 -3.46 11.65 14.72
CA LEU A 970 -3.27 10.35 15.37
C LEU A 970 -2.90 10.49 16.86
N ASN A 971 -2.10 11.49 17.19
CA ASN A 971 -1.78 11.83 18.58
C ASN A 971 -3.02 12.34 19.34
N ALA A 972 -3.87 13.14 18.69
CA ALA A 972 -5.12 13.62 19.25
C ALA A 972 -6.10 12.47 19.55
N VAL A 973 -6.25 11.51 18.63
CA VAL A 973 -7.08 10.31 18.88
C VAL A 973 -6.57 9.51 20.06
N THR A 974 -5.25 9.29 20.13
CA THR A 974 -4.65 8.54 21.25
C THR A 974 -4.91 9.24 22.59
N LEU A 975 -4.91 10.58 22.61
CA LEU A 975 -5.29 11.36 23.79
C LEU A 975 -6.77 11.15 24.16
N VAL A 976 -7.68 11.23 23.18
CA VAL A 976 -9.12 10.97 23.39
C VAL A 976 -9.36 9.56 23.92
N GLU A 977 -8.70 8.55 23.36
CA GLU A 977 -8.74 7.17 23.85
C GLU A 977 -8.31 7.10 25.32
N ASN A 978 -7.21 7.75 25.72
CA ASN A 978 -6.75 7.73 27.11
C ASN A 978 -7.73 8.42 28.07
N ILE A 979 -8.35 9.53 27.67
CA ILE A 979 -9.39 10.21 28.46
C ILE A 979 -10.61 9.29 28.60
N ALA A 980 -11.01 8.60 27.53
CA ALA A 980 -12.11 7.64 27.55
C ALA A 980 -11.82 6.46 28.50
N ARG A 981 -10.61 5.88 28.45
CA ARG A 981 -10.18 4.82 29.39
C ARG A 981 -10.25 5.28 30.84
N LEU A 982 -9.83 6.51 31.11
CA LEU A 982 -9.88 7.08 32.45
C LEU A 982 -11.33 7.17 32.96
N ALA A 983 -12.23 7.72 32.12
CA ALA A 983 -13.66 7.83 32.44
C ALA A 983 -14.32 6.45 32.64
N THR A 984 -13.98 5.49 31.77
CA THR A 984 -14.45 4.10 31.81
C THR A 984 -14.13 3.42 33.13
N GLN A 985 -12.86 3.44 33.52
CA GLN A 985 -12.36 2.77 34.71
C GLN A 985 -12.96 3.39 35.98
N GLY A 986 -13.20 4.70 36.00
CA GLY A 986 -13.87 5.37 37.10
C GLY A 986 -15.35 5.03 37.18
N LEU A 987 -16.08 5.22 36.08
CA LEU A 987 -17.53 5.05 36.04
C LEU A 987 -17.94 3.58 36.28
N PHE A 988 -17.46 2.67 35.43
CA PHE A 988 -17.87 1.27 35.51
C PHE A 988 -17.19 0.53 36.66
N GLY A 989 -16.02 0.98 37.12
CA GLY A 989 -15.40 0.50 38.35
C GLY A 989 -16.25 0.74 39.59
N LEU A 990 -16.82 1.94 39.72
CA LEU A 990 -17.74 2.27 40.82
C LEU A 990 -19.09 1.56 40.68
N ILE A 991 -19.63 1.48 39.46
CA ILE A 991 -20.87 0.73 39.19
C ILE A 991 -20.69 -0.75 39.54
N PHE A 992 -19.58 -1.37 39.16
CA PHE A 992 -19.27 -2.74 39.56
C PHE A 992 -19.16 -2.87 41.08
N ALA A 993 -18.41 -1.99 41.75
CA ALA A 993 -18.25 -2.07 43.20
C ALA A 993 -19.58 -1.98 43.95
N THR A 994 -20.46 -1.06 43.54
CA THR A 994 -21.80 -0.88 44.15
C THR A 994 -22.74 -2.06 43.87
N LEU A 995 -22.77 -2.57 42.63
CA LEU A 995 -23.59 -3.72 42.27
C LEU A 995 -23.08 -5.04 42.85
N ALA A 996 -21.75 -5.19 42.97
CA ALA A 996 -21.13 -6.33 43.64
C ALA A 996 -21.50 -6.37 45.12
N GLN A 997 -21.52 -5.22 45.82
CA GLN A 997 -21.98 -5.15 47.21
C GLN A 997 -23.44 -5.60 47.36
N ALA A 998 -24.27 -5.39 46.33
CA ALA A 998 -25.66 -5.85 46.29
C ALA A 998 -25.83 -7.29 45.78
N GLY A 999 -24.74 -8.05 45.56
CA GLY A 999 -24.77 -9.41 45.03
C GLY A 999 -25.20 -9.52 43.56
N LYS A 1000 -25.25 -8.39 42.83
CA LYS A 1000 -25.73 -8.29 41.43
C LYS A 1000 -24.64 -7.82 40.48
N ALA A 1001 -23.40 -8.26 40.67
CA ALA A 1001 -22.24 -7.88 39.84
C ALA A 1001 -22.44 -8.13 38.33
N TYR A 1002 -23.25 -9.15 37.96
CA TYR A 1002 -23.58 -9.43 36.56
C TYR A 1002 -24.36 -8.29 35.89
N ALA A 1003 -25.08 -7.46 36.66
CA ALA A 1003 -25.85 -6.36 36.10
C ALA A 1003 -24.96 -5.25 35.50
N THR A 1004 -23.69 -5.20 35.88
CA THR A 1004 -22.71 -4.28 35.29
C THR A 1004 -22.49 -4.53 33.80
N PHE A 1005 -22.67 -5.76 33.31
CA PHE A 1005 -22.59 -6.06 31.87
C PHE A 1005 -23.68 -5.33 31.08
N PHE A 1006 -24.91 -5.28 31.60
CA PHE A 1006 -26.01 -4.54 30.96
C PHE A 1006 -25.78 -3.03 31.00
N CYS A 1007 -25.28 -2.51 32.13
CA CYS A 1007 -24.95 -1.08 32.23
C CYS A 1007 -23.80 -0.69 31.29
N ASN A 1008 -22.79 -1.55 31.16
CA ASN A 1008 -21.64 -1.31 30.29
C ASN A 1008 -22.02 -1.39 28.80
N ALA A 1009 -22.87 -2.35 28.42
CA ALA A 1009 -23.37 -2.47 27.06
C ALA A 1009 -24.30 -1.32 26.64
N ASN A 1010 -25.17 -0.83 27.54
CA ASN A 1010 -26.14 0.23 27.24
C ASN A 1010 -25.56 1.66 27.34
N GLY A 1011 -24.29 1.82 27.75
CA GLY A 1011 -23.64 3.13 27.88
C GLY A 1011 -23.45 3.89 26.55
N GLY A 1012 -23.71 3.25 25.41
CA GLY A 1012 -23.60 3.84 24.07
C GLY A 1012 -24.92 4.20 23.37
N GLU A 1013 -26.09 3.90 23.95
CA GLU A 1013 -27.39 4.05 23.25
C GLU A 1013 -28.22 5.28 23.63
N ASN A 1014 -27.84 6.06 24.64
CA ASN A 1014 -28.64 7.20 25.09
C ASN A 1014 -28.18 8.53 24.50
N GLU A 1015 -28.39 8.76 23.20
CA GLU A 1015 -28.56 10.12 22.68
C GLU A 1015 -29.31 10.14 21.34
N GLU A 1016 -30.57 9.70 21.33
CA GLU A 1016 -31.56 10.19 20.37
C GLU A 1016 -32.99 9.96 20.89
N GLN A 1017 -33.49 10.91 21.69
CA GLN A 1017 -34.93 11.19 21.82
C GLN A 1017 -35.10 12.60 22.41
N PRO A 1018 -35.38 13.63 21.58
CA PRO A 1018 -36.19 14.74 22.05
C PRO A 1018 -37.64 14.24 22.11
N GLY A 1019 -38.27 14.43 23.26
CA GLY A 1019 -39.66 14.01 23.47
C GLY A 1019 -40.62 14.70 22.50
N ASP A 1020 -41.55 13.92 21.98
CA ASP A 1020 -42.90 14.36 21.72
C ASP A 1020 -43.84 13.21 22.10
N GLN A 1021 -44.47 13.37 23.27
CA GLN A 1021 -45.68 12.66 23.63
C GLN A 1021 -46.85 13.40 22.97
N ASP A 1022 -47.61 12.65 22.17
CA ASP A 1022 -49.08 12.72 21.99
C ASP A 1022 -49.50 12.75 20.51
N ASN A 1023 -49.77 11.55 19.97
CA ASN A 1023 -51.04 11.16 19.34
C ASN A 1023 -50.86 9.94 18.41
N GLU A 1024 -51.28 8.77 18.89
CA GLU A 1024 -51.72 7.64 18.05
C GLU A 1024 -53.04 7.99 17.33
N PRO A 1025 -53.57 7.16 16.40
CA PRO A 1025 -52.91 6.26 15.45
C PRO A 1025 -53.50 6.45 14.02
N LEU A 1026 -52.85 5.94 12.97
CA LEU A 1026 -53.56 5.41 11.78
C LEU A 1026 -52.60 4.72 10.80
N LEU A 1027 -52.73 3.39 10.77
CA LEU A 1027 -52.67 2.47 9.63
C LEU A 1027 -51.74 2.75 8.43
N ASN A 1028 -50.99 1.68 8.14
CA ASN A 1028 -50.72 1.04 6.85
C ASN A 1028 -49.30 1.11 6.26
N GLU A 1029 -48.75 -0.11 6.19
CA GLU A 1029 -48.07 -0.74 5.05
C GLU A 1029 -46.66 -0.27 4.63
N ARG A 1030 -45.71 -1.21 4.80
CA ARG A 1030 -44.45 -1.46 4.07
C ARG A 1030 -43.39 -0.35 4.21
N GLU A 1031 -42.12 -0.60 4.52
CA GLU A 1031 -41.22 -1.76 4.32
C GLU A 1031 -40.43 -2.13 5.58
#